data_AF-A0A816Q9M9-F1
#
_entry.id   AF-A0A816Q9M9-F1
#
_cell.length_a   1.000
_cell.length_b   1.000
_cell.length_c   1.000
_cell.angle_alpha   90.00
_cell.angle_beta   90.00
_cell.angle_gamma   90.00
#
_symmetry.space_group_name_H-M   'P 1'
#
loop_
_entity.id
_entity.type
_entity.pdbx_description
1 polymer ?
#
loop_
_entity_poly.entity_id
_entity_poly.type
_entity_poly.pdbx_seq_one_letter_code
_entity_poly.pdbx_strand_id
1 'polypeptide(L)'
;CSIHNPCGTNGYCVDNIDDEWSCRCKFWWNGTLCDEQTNSGKQVIALGCILGAFLIVFYGLNIFYYISHKTNKPKQDTKKKIIVKNVKQSIRLGPFIILLLTLMLATLALIAKWSLLKPIHDTIIYQYNNNLPLYYVPNRICSIMTMNAFNVLTFPVACCLILICIVITKRISLFPHQCHGYIAPPIPVDFLSHIDRKFASMIFAICADELFGIVRSFFSNRSSSNSEGIILQYLERILEVLIIGLRYYPLLATVYLDTVLALACGTIYAWLDFSITIVNQAMCTSDYYFTLDEYSTSDNGSSLIEKLEYYGTDSQLLVIELCTDIPRFLCLAYVGIKLPALLISKIYRQLRKDALSLEDQILLKLTREERVILRASQPDSSEMLYLRNLFRSTDQRLCTQHRFGQLIPKWIYEWRDDFYFSTRVLCVYSSTILLIFFITVQACVQILPTLHSIQKVIQEFFNLLSSFGNTDEDIMSSATESKPTNSQFPVPNLERPYALAVVTTVLIIVVQSLVMLANIRRNLFQSFRGDDSEIPRRKPSKYISYATGNMHFAGYFIGYLIWGYILIAVFASLLWISIEALIIYRNAQLLESILKAIIPSLLLIYFKAYLNKILAQYVFLQHAGKVLAMKNRRLLMIFIYFNFFLDAFLGFISSIIRLIKSVIAGMIYMCRLDYSPLGRKLELFDGGFSAYCGFIHTECAHRHPIMLVFVSHILRQCKMKQFAHDDNLIGVTIQNNRQRIIMPKEKRNRSLRTIRKWHLGLLLARNPMIVFFRKAYLNRLHMNDIQPLDTLDSDDPNNIMNQGMSTHAHHRSASHASVASMMNAQHRSNGWFNGN
;
A
#
# COMPACT_ATOMS: atom_id res chain seq x y z
N CYS A 1 23.21 56.55 -23.05
CA CYS A 1 21.78 56.87 -22.95
C CYS A 1 21.40 58.08 -23.83
N SER A 2 20.15 58.21 -24.28
CA SER A 2 19.61 59.33 -25.07
C SER A 2 18.37 59.84 -24.33
N ILE A 3 18.13 61.15 -24.40
CA ILE A 3 17.13 61.92 -23.63
C ILE A 3 15.69 61.38 -23.77
N HIS A 4 15.38 60.50 -24.74
CA HIS A 4 14.01 60.01 -24.94
C HIS A 4 13.74 58.50 -24.88
N ASN A 5 14.71 57.58 -25.03
CA ASN A 5 14.58 56.16 -24.63
C ASN A 5 15.87 55.36 -24.92
N PRO A 6 16.79 55.18 -23.98
CA PRO A 6 18.08 54.55 -24.30
C PRO A 6 18.20 53.05 -24.09
N CYS A 7 17.46 52.48 -23.15
CA CYS A 7 17.31 51.04 -23.07
C CYS A 7 15.91 50.80 -23.61
N GLY A 8 15.76 50.07 -24.72
CA GLY A 8 14.43 49.73 -25.27
C GLY A 8 13.53 49.03 -24.23
N THR A 9 12.39 48.50 -24.65
CA THR A 9 11.36 47.87 -23.79
C THR A 9 11.87 46.79 -22.81
N ASN A 10 13.11 46.31 -22.97
CA ASN A 10 13.72 45.22 -22.22
C ASN A 10 14.94 45.60 -21.35
N GLY A 11 15.16 46.88 -21.00
CA GLY A 11 16.26 47.28 -20.08
C GLY A 11 15.87 48.35 -19.05
N TYR A 12 16.74 48.60 -18.06
CA TYR A 12 16.64 49.71 -17.10
C TYR A 12 18.00 50.41 -16.93
N CYS A 13 18.01 51.73 -16.70
CA CYS A 13 19.24 52.50 -16.50
C CYS A 13 19.66 52.49 -15.03
N VAL A 14 20.97 52.44 -14.77
CA VAL A 14 21.57 52.67 -13.44
C VAL A 14 22.53 53.86 -13.57
N ASP A 15 22.39 54.80 -12.65
CA ASP A 15 23.20 56.01 -12.56
C ASP A 15 24.55 55.68 -11.93
N ASN A 16 25.65 56.10 -12.56
CA ASN A 16 27.00 55.98 -12.00
C ASN A 16 27.45 57.37 -11.53
N ILE A 17 28.33 57.39 -10.53
CA ILE A 17 28.81 58.57 -9.78
C ILE A 17 29.42 59.69 -10.66
N ASP A 18 29.67 59.42 -11.95
CA ASP A 18 30.28 60.34 -12.91
C ASP A 18 29.29 60.86 -14.00
N ASP A 19 27.98 60.95 -13.73
CA ASP A 19 26.93 61.41 -14.68
C ASP A 19 26.79 60.55 -15.96
N GLU A 20 27.37 59.34 -15.97
CA GLU A 20 27.38 58.44 -17.12
C GLU A 20 26.35 57.30 -16.94
N TRP A 21 25.25 57.38 -17.69
CA TRP A 21 24.15 56.42 -17.60
C TRP A 21 24.50 55.04 -18.20
N SER A 22 24.41 53.97 -17.40
CA SER A 22 24.63 52.59 -17.86
C SER A 22 23.31 51.80 -18.02
N CYS A 23 23.12 51.08 -19.13
CA CYS A 23 21.93 50.23 -19.37
C CYS A 23 22.15 48.80 -18.85
N ARG A 24 21.24 48.26 -18.03
CA ARG A 24 21.17 46.83 -17.64
C ARG A 24 19.93 46.12 -18.19
N CYS A 25 20.06 44.85 -18.57
CA CYS A 25 19.01 44.10 -19.29
C CYS A 25 18.03 43.36 -18.35
N LYS A 26 16.76 43.25 -18.78
CA LYS A 26 15.80 42.27 -18.26
C LYS A 26 16.04 40.92 -18.95
N PHE A 27 16.34 39.92 -18.13
CA PHE A 27 16.52 38.50 -18.47
C PHE A 27 15.60 37.99 -19.60
N TRP A 28 16.16 37.36 -20.66
CA TRP A 28 15.43 36.42 -21.56
C TRP A 28 16.38 35.47 -22.31
N TRP A 29 15.96 34.20 -22.44
CA TRP A 29 16.72 33.08 -23.04
C TRP A 29 16.64 33.01 -24.57
N ASN A 30 15.88 33.90 -25.22
CA ASN A 30 15.83 33.95 -26.68
C ASN A 30 16.75 35.07 -27.14
N GLY A 31 17.89 34.69 -27.70
CA GLY A 31 18.94 35.62 -28.09
C GLY A 31 18.47 36.60 -29.16
N THR A 32 18.20 37.84 -28.76
CA THR A 32 18.46 39.03 -29.56
C THR A 32 18.88 40.18 -28.63
N LEU A 33 20.10 40.67 -28.91
CA LEU A 33 20.85 41.82 -28.39
C LEU A 33 20.46 42.44 -27.03
N CYS A 34 21.34 42.21 -26.05
CA CYS A 34 22.17 43.28 -25.49
C CYS A 34 23.57 42.70 -25.24
N ASP A 35 24.60 43.42 -25.68
CA ASP A 35 25.99 42.98 -25.71
C ASP A 35 26.56 42.74 -24.30
N GLU A 36 26.45 41.50 -23.87
CA GLU A 36 27.57 40.57 -23.67
C GLU A 36 26.94 39.29 -23.14
N GLN A 37 26.80 38.26 -23.99
CA GLN A 37 26.70 36.91 -23.46
C GLN A 37 27.92 36.71 -22.56
N THR A 38 27.74 36.70 -21.24
CA THR A 38 28.82 36.42 -20.30
C THR A 38 29.60 35.21 -20.83
N ASN A 39 30.93 35.29 -20.96
CA ASN A 39 31.75 34.23 -21.60
C ASN A 39 31.42 32.82 -21.06
N SER A 40 31.01 32.73 -19.80
CA SER A 40 30.44 31.57 -19.13
C SER A 40 29.22 30.94 -19.85
N GLY A 41 28.27 31.74 -20.35
CA GLY A 41 27.11 31.26 -21.10
C GLY A 41 27.49 30.62 -22.45
N LYS A 42 28.42 31.24 -23.18
CA LYS A 42 28.97 30.67 -24.43
C LYS A 42 29.67 29.34 -24.16
N GLN A 43 30.46 29.26 -23.09
CA GLN A 43 31.14 28.03 -22.67
C GLN A 43 30.15 26.93 -22.29
N VAL A 44 29.10 27.24 -21.53
CA VAL A 44 28.06 26.25 -21.16
C VAL A 44 27.32 25.71 -22.38
N ILE A 45 26.91 26.59 -23.30
CA ILE A 45 26.24 26.18 -24.53
C ILE A 45 27.17 25.32 -25.39
N ALA A 46 28.44 25.72 -25.55
CA ALA A 46 29.42 24.94 -26.27
C ALA A 46 29.64 23.55 -25.65
N LEU A 47 29.80 23.47 -24.32
CA LEU A 47 29.96 22.21 -23.59
C LEU A 47 28.70 21.33 -23.72
N GLY A 48 27.51 21.94 -23.69
CA GLY A 48 26.23 21.27 -23.93
C GLY A 48 26.08 20.73 -25.35
N CYS A 49 26.48 21.50 -26.37
CA CYS A 49 26.49 21.05 -27.76
C CYS A 49 27.48 19.90 -27.97
N ILE A 50 28.67 19.97 -27.35
CA ILE A 50 29.67 18.89 -27.38
C ILE A 50 29.09 17.62 -26.74
N LEU A 51 28.46 17.75 -25.56
CA LEU A 51 27.79 16.62 -24.90
C LEU A 51 26.68 16.04 -25.78
N GLY A 52 25.85 16.88 -26.38
CA GLY A 52 24.79 16.49 -27.30
C GLY A 52 25.33 15.71 -28.51
N ALA A 53 26.41 16.19 -29.12
CA ALA A 53 27.10 15.48 -30.22
C ALA A 53 27.62 14.11 -29.75
N PHE A 54 28.27 14.04 -28.59
CA PHE A 54 28.73 12.76 -28.01
C PHE A 54 27.59 11.79 -27.71
N LEU A 55 26.44 12.28 -27.22
CA LEU A 55 25.25 11.46 -27.00
C LEU A 55 24.68 10.93 -28.32
N ILE A 56 24.56 11.78 -29.34
CA ILE A 56 24.10 11.38 -30.68
C ILE A 56 25.03 10.31 -31.25
N VAL A 57 26.35 10.48 -31.15
CA VAL A 57 27.33 9.49 -31.60
C VAL A 57 27.20 8.18 -30.78
N PHE A 58 27.08 8.26 -29.46
CA PHE A 58 26.95 7.07 -28.60
C PHE A 58 25.65 6.29 -28.86
N TYR A 59 24.52 6.98 -28.95
CA TYR A 59 23.23 6.35 -29.27
C TYR A 59 23.20 5.87 -30.73
N GLY A 60 23.75 6.64 -31.66
CA GLY A 60 23.89 6.25 -33.07
C GLY A 60 24.70 4.97 -33.24
N LEU A 61 25.86 4.86 -32.57
CA LEU A 61 26.68 3.66 -32.61
C LEU A 61 26.03 2.46 -31.93
N ASN A 62 25.31 2.66 -30.82
CA ASN A 62 24.56 1.58 -30.16
C ASN A 62 23.34 1.12 -30.98
N ILE A 63 22.65 2.05 -31.65
CA ILE A 63 21.55 1.74 -32.57
C ILE A 63 22.09 1.00 -33.79
N PHE A 64 23.17 1.47 -34.40
CA PHE A 64 23.85 0.79 -35.50
C PHE A 64 24.28 -0.63 -35.11
N TYR A 65 24.89 -0.78 -33.92
CA TYR A 65 25.28 -2.08 -33.38
C TYR A 65 24.08 -3.00 -33.07
N TYR A 66 23.01 -2.45 -32.49
CA TYR A 66 21.78 -3.18 -32.19
C TYR A 66 21.06 -3.62 -33.47
N ILE A 67 21.02 -2.78 -34.50
CA ILE A 67 20.45 -3.11 -35.82
C ILE A 67 21.29 -4.18 -36.51
N SER A 68 22.63 -4.07 -36.45
CA SER A 68 23.57 -5.06 -37.01
C SER A 68 23.41 -6.45 -36.38
N HIS A 69 22.99 -6.55 -35.10
CA HIS A 69 22.85 -7.82 -34.39
C HIS A 69 21.41 -8.36 -34.23
N LYS A 70 20.38 -7.61 -34.65
CA LYS A 70 18.97 -8.01 -34.52
C LYS A 70 18.46 -8.88 -35.69
N THR A 71 19.27 -9.13 -36.71
CA THR A 71 18.90 -9.90 -37.92
C THR A 71 18.64 -11.40 -37.70
N ASN A 72 18.86 -11.95 -36.50
CA ASN A 72 18.69 -13.39 -36.20
C ASN A 72 17.64 -13.74 -35.12
N LYS A 73 16.41 -13.20 -35.21
CA LYS A 73 15.26 -13.78 -34.48
C LYS A 73 14.03 -13.92 -35.37
N PRO A 74 13.47 -15.14 -35.54
CA PRO A 74 12.26 -15.33 -36.33
C PRO A 74 11.02 -14.75 -35.61
N LYS A 75 10.17 -14.11 -36.41
CA LYS A 75 8.88 -13.52 -35.99
C LYS A 75 7.89 -14.64 -35.65
N GLN A 76 7.21 -14.52 -34.51
CA GLN A 76 6.16 -15.45 -34.08
C GLN A 76 4.79 -14.77 -34.20
N ASP A 77 3.91 -15.40 -34.99
CA ASP A 77 2.62 -14.87 -35.46
C ASP A 77 1.57 -14.70 -34.35
N THR A 78 0.99 -13.50 -34.30
CA THR A 78 -0.17 -13.13 -33.48
C THR A 78 -1.48 -13.41 -34.20
N LYS A 79 -2.00 -14.65 -34.13
CA LYS A 79 -3.42 -14.95 -34.43
C LYS A 79 -3.97 -16.00 -33.45
N LYS A 80 -4.58 -15.54 -32.35
CA LYS A 80 -5.68 -16.21 -31.61
C LYS A 80 -6.04 -15.40 -30.36
N LYS A 81 -6.94 -14.42 -30.49
CA LYS A 81 -7.49 -13.67 -29.34
C LYS A 81 -8.97 -13.29 -29.48
N ILE A 82 -9.72 -14.09 -30.23
CA ILE A 82 -11.16 -13.96 -30.40
C ILE A 82 -11.73 -15.35 -30.10
N ILE A 83 -12.90 -15.44 -29.45
CA ILE A 83 -13.53 -16.65 -28.89
C ILE A 83 -13.12 -16.93 -27.43
N VAL A 84 -13.48 -16.03 -26.50
CA VAL A 84 -14.17 -16.34 -25.21
C VAL A 84 -14.72 -15.00 -24.67
N LYS A 85 -15.85 -14.53 -25.20
CA LYS A 85 -16.53 -13.33 -24.66
C LYS A 85 -17.97 -13.56 -24.18
N ASN A 86 -18.56 -14.74 -24.42
CA ASN A 86 -20.02 -14.90 -24.37
C ASN A 86 -20.59 -15.76 -23.22
N VAL A 87 -19.85 -16.03 -22.14
CA VAL A 87 -20.41 -16.84 -21.02
C VAL A 87 -20.46 -16.11 -19.67
N LYS A 88 -19.91 -14.89 -19.54
CA LYS A 88 -19.74 -14.23 -18.22
C LYS A 88 -20.66 -13.04 -17.94
N GLN A 89 -21.77 -12.89 -18.68
CA GLN A 89 -22.65 -11.70 -18.59
C GLN A 89 -23.86 -11.83 -17.65
N SER A 90 -24.20 -13.01 -17.11
CA SER A 90 -25.48 -13.20 -16.41
C SER A 90 -25.49 -12.94 -14.89
N ILE A 91 -24.36 -12.73 -14.20
CA ILE A 91 -24.31 -12.68 -12.71
C ILE A 91 -24.07 -11.26 -12.13
N ARG A 92 -24.09 -10.19 -12.94
CA ARG A 92 -23.65 -8.84 -12.51
C ARG A 92 -24.69 -7.93 -11.84
N LEU A 93 -25.98 -8.27 -11.78
CA LEU A 93 -26.99 -7.36 -11.23
C LEU A 93 -26.91 -7.21 -9.69
N GLY A 94 -26.61 -8.28 -8.95
CA GLY A 94 -26.57 -8.25 -7.47
C GLY A 94 -25.67 -7.17 -6.85
N PRO A 95 -24.37 -7.05 -7.20
CA PRO A 95 -23.51 -6.03 -6.61
C PRO A 95 -23.86 -4.59 -7.02
N PHE A 96 -24.48 -4.39 -8.19
CA PHE A 96 -24.91 -3.07 -8.65
C PHE A 96 -26.12 -2.58 -7.85
N ILE A 97 -27.08 -3.47 -7.57
CA ILE A 97 -28.26 -3.15 -6.73
C ILE A 97 -27.81 -2.77 -5.31
N ILE A 98 -26.88 -3.52 -4.72
CA ILE A 98 -26.34 -3.19 -3.40
C ILE A 98 -25.68 -1.81 -3.43
N LEU A 99 -24.86 -1.50 -4.44
CA LEU A 99 -24.21 -0.20 -4.56
C LEU A 99 -25.23 0.95 -4.65
N LEU A 100 -26.27 0.80 -5.49
CA LEU A 100 -27.31 1.81 -5.64
C LEU A 100 -28.05 2.07 -4.32
N LEU A 101 -28.47 1.02 -3.63
CA LEU A 101 -29.12 1.13 -2.32
C LEU A 101 -28.21 1.83 -1.31
N THR A 102 -26.90 1.54 -1.32
CA THR A 102 -25.96 2.15 -0.38
C THR A 102 -25.78 3.64 -0.62
N LEU A 103 -25.77 4.07 -1.89
CA LEU A 103 -25.74 5.48 -2.23
C LEU A 103 -27.03 6.17 -1.79
N MET A 104 -28.19 5.56 -2.01
CA MET A 104 -29.49 6.11 -1.58
C MET A 104 -29.58 6.26 -0.05
N LEU A 105 -29.13 5.28 0.72
CA LEU A 105 -29.17 5.36 2.18
C LEU A 105 -28.17 6.38 2.72
N ALA A 106 -26.99 6.50 2.10
CA ALA A 106 -26.00 7.52 2.47
C ALA A 106 -26.46 8.94 2.14
N THR A 107 -27.12 9.16 1.00
CA THR A 107 -27.67 10.49 0.67
C THR A 107 -28.80 10.88 1.61
N LEU A 108 -29.67 9.94 1.98
CA LEU A 108 -30.70 10.18 3.00
C LEU A 108 -30.09 10.57 4.36
N ALA A 109 -29.01 9.92 4.78
CA ALA A 109 -28.30 10.27 6.01
C ALA A 109 -27.68 11.68 5.96
N LEU A 110 -27.06 12.04 4.83
CA LEU A 110 -26.50 13.38 4.62
C LEU A 110 -27.58 14.47 4.60
N ILE A 111 -28.74 14.21 3.98
CA ILE A 111 -29.88 15.13 3.99
C ILE A 111 -30.42 15.30 5.41
N ALA A 112 -30.50 14.21 6.19
CA ALA A 112 -30.90 14.28 7.60
C ALA A 112 -29.91 15.10 8.43
N LYS A 113 -28.60 14.89 8.27
CA LYS A 113 -27.57 15.71 8.93
C LYS A 113 -27.68 17.18 8.53
N TRP A 114 -27.81 17.49 7.23
CA TRP A 114 -27.98 18.86 6.74
C TRP A 114 -29.19 19.55 7.37
N SER A 115 -30.35 18.87 7.42
CA SER A 115 -31.58 19.42 8.00
C SER A 115 -31.46 19.73 9.49
N LEU A 116 -30.64 18.96 10.22
CA LEU A 116 -30.43 19.14 11.66
C LEU A 116 -29.33 20.15 11.98
N LEU A 117 -28.31 20.24 11.13
CA LEU A 117 -27.15 21.12 11.33
C LEU A 117 -27.42 22.57 10.88
N LYS A 118 -28.24 22.76 9.84
CA LYS A 118 -28.62 24.09 9.34
C LYS A 118 -29.10 25.08 10.43
N PRO A 119 -30.04 24.75 11.33
CA PRO A 119 -30.48 25.69 12.37
C PRO A 119 -29.36 26.08 13.35
N ILE A 120 -28.42 25.17 13.62
CA ILE A 120 -27.25 25.44 14.47
C ILE A 120 -26.33 26.44 13.77
N HIS A 121 -26.06 26.22 12.48
CA HIS A 121 -25.26 27.12 11.66
C HIS A 121 -25.84 28.54 11.59
N ASP A 122 -27.15 28.67 11.32
CA ASP A 122 -27.85 29.95 11.25
C ASP A 122 -27.75 30.72 12.59
N THR A 123 -27.81 30.00 13.72
CA THR A 123 -27.66 30.58 15.07
C THR A 123 -26.24 31.12 15.31
N ILE A 124 -25.21 30.37 14.89
CA ILE A 124 -23.80 30.77 15.05
C ILE A 124 -23.48 31.97 14.15
N ILE A 125 -24.01 32.02 12.93
CA ILE A 125 -23.85 33.19 12.04
C ILE A 125 -24.51 34.42 12.67
N TYR A 126 -25.71 34.26 13.25
CA TYR A 126 -26.37 35.36 13.97
C TYR A 126 -25.51 35.85 15.15
N GLN A 127 -24.88 34.95 15.91
CA GLN A 127 -23.96 35.32 16.98
C GLN A 127 -22.72 36.05 16.45
N TYR A 128 -22.13 35.56 15.35
CA TYR A 128 -20.96 36.17 14.70
C TYR A 128 -21.25 37.59 14.24
N ASN A 129 -22.36 37.81 13.53
CA ASN A 129 -22.73 39.13 13.03
C ASN A 129 -23.02 40.16 14.15
N ASN A 130 -23.37 39.68 15.35
CA ASN A 130 -23.64 40.51 16.52
C ASN A 130 -22.49 40.56 17.53
N ASN A 131 -21.31 40.02 17.20
CA ASN A 131 -20.14 39.93 18.09
C ASN A 131 -20.45 39.26 19.46
N LEU A 132 -21.35 38.27 19.45
CA LEU A 132 -21.68 37.46 20.62
C LEU A 132 -20.74 36.24 20.71
N PRO A 133 -20.57 35.63 21.89
CA PRO A 133 -19.80 34.40 22.04
C PRO A 133 -20.36 33.27 21.16
N LEU A 134 -19.49 32.65 20.36
CA LEU A 134 -19.81 31.66 19.34
C LEU A 134 -19.92 30.25 19.95
N TYR A 135 -21.07 29.93 20.53
CA TYR A 135 -21.36 28.60 21.04
C TYR A 135 -22.79 28.19 20.70
N TYR A 136 -23.00 26.89 20.51
CA TYR A 136 -24.34 26.32 20.47
C TYR A 136 -24.63 25.53 21.74
N VAL A 137 -25.90 25.53 22.15
CA VAL A 137 -26.36 24.70 23.26
C VAL A 137 -26.80 23.35 22.67
N PRO A 138 -26.16 22.24 23.05
CA PRO A 138 -26.54 20.94 22.55
C PRO A 138 -27.96 20.59 23.05
N ASN A 139 -28.70 19.85 22.22
CA ASN A 139 -30.07 19.47 22.55
C ASN A 139 -30.08 18.54 23.79
N ARG A 140 -31.19 18.48 24.54
CA ARG A 140 -31.28 17.65 25.77
C ARG A 140 -30.97 16.17 25.55
N ILE A 141 -31.18 15.67 24.33
CA ILE A 141 -30.84 14.30 23.92
C ILE A 141 -29.33 14.05 24.01
N CYS A 142 -28.50 15.08 23.82
CA CYS A 142 -27.06 14.97 23.82
C CYS A 142 -26.44 14.73 25.20
N SER A 143 -27.12 15.08 26.30
CA SER A 143 -26.62 14.75 27.64
C SER A 143 -26.53 13.24 27.86
N ILE A 144 -27.46 12.48 27.26
CA ILE A 144 -27.48 11.01 27.26
C ILE A 144 -26.49 10.43 26.23
N MET A 145 -26.21 11.17 25.15
CA MET A 145 -25.41 10.70 24.01
C MET A 145 -23.96 11.19 23.99
N THR A 146 -23.50 11.90 25.04
CA THR A 146 -22.08 12.32 25.17
C THR A 146 -21.13 11.13 24.94
N MET A 147 -19.95 11.36 24.33
CA MET A 147 -19.04 10.28 23.88
C MET A 147 -18.74 9.21 24.95
N ASN A 148 -18.63 9.60 26.21
CA ASN A 148 -18.43 8.67 27.33
C ASN A 148 -19.67 7.80 27.59
N ALA A 149 -20.88 8.35 27.42
CA ALA A 149 -22.16 7.65 27.58
C ALA A 149 -22.60 6.87 26.32
N PHE A 150 -22.21 7.30 25.12
CA PHE A 150 -22.47 6.56 23.87
C PHE A 150 -21.84 5.16 23.89
N ASN A 151 -20.61 5.08 24.40
CA ASN A 151 -19.94 3.81 24.65
C ASN A 151 -20.69 2.98 25.72
N VAL A 152 -21.25 3.62 26.75
CA VAL A 152 -22.04 2.94 27.81
C VAL A 152 -23.34 2.32 27.26
N LEU A 153 -23.96 2.88 26.22
CA LEU A 153 -25.19 2.31 25.65
C LEU A 153 -24.91 1.16 24.67
N THR A 154 -23.94 1.34 23.77
CA THR A 154 -23.68 0.38 22.68
C THR A 154 -22.83 -0.81 23.12
N PHE A 155 -21.92 -0.62 24.09
CA PHE A 155 -21.02 -1.67 24.57
C PHE A 155 -21.74 -2.84 25.27
N PRO A 156 -22.73 -2.64 26.17
CA PRO A 156 -23.49 -3.74 26.77
C PRO A 156 -24.26 -4.54 25.72
N VAL A 157 -24.85 -3.87 24.72
CA VAL A 157 -25.55 -4.52 23.61
C VAL A 157 -24.56 -5.37 22.81
N ALA A 158 -23.37 -4.86 22.52
CA ALA A 158 -22.30 -5.62 21.86
C ALA A 158 -21.90 -6.85 22.67
N CYS A 159 -21.70 -6.72 23.99
CA CYS A 159 -21.36 -7.83 24.88
C CYS A 159 -22.45 -8.92 24.90
N CYS A 160 -23.72 -8.53 24.99
CA CYS A 160 -24.86 -9.44 24.88
C CYS A 160 -24.87 -10.21 23.55
N LEU A 161 -24.56 -9.54 22.43
CA LEU A 161 -24.45 -10.18 21.12
C LEU A 161 -23.26 -11.16 21.04
N ILE A 162 -22.12 -10.85 21.66
CA ILE A 162 -20.98 -11.77 21.75
C ILE A 162 -21.40 -13.04 22.50
N LEU A 163 -22.09 -12.89 23.64
CA LEU A 163 -22.60 -14.02 24.41
C LEU A 163 -23.58 -14.88 23.59
N ILE A 164 -24.51 -14.25 22.88
CA ILE A 164 -25.42 -14.96 21.96
C ILE A 164 -24.62 -15.73 20.89
N CYS A 165 -23.59 -15.11 20.30
CA CYS A 165 -22.75 -15.75 19.31
C CYS A 165 -21.97 -16.95 19.89
N ILE A 166 -21.48 -16.86 21.13
CA ILE A 166 -20.84 -17.97 21.84
C ILE A 166 -21.83 -19.13 22.02
N VAL A 167 -23.05 -18.86 22.45
CA VAL A 167 -24.10 -19.90 22.59
C VAL A 167 -24.42 -20.57 21.25
N ILE A 168 -24.49 -19.79 20.16
CA ILE A 168 -24.72 -20.32 18.81
C ILE A 168 -23.57 -21.24 18.38
N THR A 169 -22.31 -20.85 18.63
CA THR A 169 -21.16 -21.72 18.29
C THR A 169 -21.22 -23.06 19.01
N LYS A 170 -21.57 -23.08 20.30
CA LYS A 170 -21.69 -24.31 21.09
C LYS A 170 -22.77 -25.26 20.54
N ARG A 171 -23.89 -24.73 20.03
CA ARG A 171 -24.94 -25.56 19.41
C ARG A 171 -24.49 -26.22 18.10
N ILE A 172 -23.52 -25.65 17.38
CA ILE A 172 -23.01 -26.19 16.11
C ILE A 172 -21.97 -27.30 16.37
N SER A 173 -21.22 -27.25 17.47
CA SER A 173 -20.11 -28.16 17.77
C SER A 173 -20.50 -29.46 18.52
N LEU A 174 -21.75 -29.91 18.44
CA LEU A 174 -22.26 -31.12 19.11
C LEU A 174 -21.80 -32.45 18.44
N PHE A 175 -20.52 -32.56 18.07
CA PHE A 175 -19.85 -33.83 17.78
C PHE A 175 -18.54 -33.91 18.59
N PRO A 176 -18.30 -34.97 19.39
CA PRO A 176 -17.62 -34.84 20.67
C PRO A 176 -16.15 -35.30 20.69
N HIS A 177 -15.49 -35.49 19.55
CA HIS A 177 -14.20 -36.21 19.55
C HIS A 177 -12.92 -35.39 19.71
N GLN A 178 -12.98 -34.07 19.88
CA GLN A 178 -11.80 -33.27 20.25
C GLN A 178 -12.18 -32.14 21.22
N CYS A 179 -12.53 -32.51 22.45
CA CYS A 179 -12.68 -31.57 23.56
C CYS A 179 -11.32 -31.05 24.05
N HIS A 180 -10.84 -29.97 23.42
CA HIS A 180 -10.01 -28.95 24.09
C HIS A 180 -10.69 -27.56 24.02
N GLY A 181 -12.02 -27.54 23.88
CA GLY A 181 -12.80 -26.33 23.64
C GLY A 181 -13.05 -25.53 24.92
N TYR A 182 -12.16 -24.59 25.22
CA TYR A 182 -12.45 -23.46 26.09
C TYR A 182 -13.70 -22.71 25.59
N ILE A 183 -14.40 -22.01 26.48
CA ILE A 183 -15.44 -21.03 26.15
C ILE A 183 -14.75 -19.91 25.36
N ALA A 184 -14.54 -20.13 24.06
CA ALA A 184 -13.79 -19.23 23.21
C ALA A 184 -14.78 -18.38 22.41
N PRO A 185 -14.58 -17.05 22.36
CA PRO A 185 -15.38 -16.21 21.49
C PRO A 185 -15.19 -16.62 20.01
N PRO A 186 -16.23 -16.49 19.17
CA PRO A 186 -16.18 -16.91 17.76
C PRO A 186 -15.15 -16.11 16.98
N ILE A 187 -14.44 -16.72 16.03
CA ILE A 187 -13.51 -16.01 15.16
C ILE A 187 -14.25 -14.85 14.46
N PRO A 188 -13.81 -13.58 14.60
CA PRO A 188 -14.54 -12.45 14.04
C PRO A 188 -14.42 -12.42 12.51
N VAL A 189 -13.20 -12.59 11.99
CA VAL A 189 -12.91 -12.64 10.55
C VAL A 189 -11.78 -13.61 10.30
N ASP A 190 -11.92 -14.41 9.25
CA ASP A 190 -10.79 -15.16 8.71
C ASP A 190 -9.97 -14.26 7.77
N PHE A 191 -8.84 -13.76 8.32
CA PHE A 191 -7.89 -12.91 7.60
C PHE A 191 -7.14 -13.62 6.46
N LEU A 192 -7.24 -14.95 6.36
CA LEU A 192 -6.59 -15.75 5.33
C LEU A 192 -7.58 -16.17 4.22
N SER A 193 -8.89 -16.10 4.46
CA SER A 193 -9.90 -16.47 3.47
C SER A 193 -10.23 -15.37 2.46
N HIS A 194 -10.99 -15.72 1.42
CA HIS A 194 -11.57 -14.78 0.45
C HIS A 194 -13.05 -14.48 0.67
N ILE A 195 -13.63 -14.95 1.77
CA ILE A 195 -15.07 -14.88 2.01
C ILE A 195 -15.42 -13.53 2.62
N ASP A 196 -16.43 -12.86 2.05
CA ASP A 196 -16.99 -11.58 2.51
C ASP A 196 -15.94 -10.48 2.80
N ARG A 197 -14.81 -10.52 2.09
CA ARG A 197 -13.66 -9.62 2.26
C ARG A 197 -13.97 -8.13 2.18
N LYS A 198 -14.96 -7.75 1.36
CA LYS A 198 -15.41 -6.36 1.22
C LYS A 198 -16.11 -5.88 2.49
N PHE A 199 -16.86 -6.75 3.15
CA PHE A 199 -17.58 -6.43 4.37
C PHE A 199 -16.63 -6.17 5.53
N ALA A 200 -15.68 -7.08 5.77
CA ALA A 200 -14.64 -6.87 6.77
C ALA A 200 -13.86 -5.57 6.51
N SER A 201 -13.48 -5.33 5.25
CA SER A 201 -12.77 -4.12 4.84
C SER A 201 -13.49 -2.82 5.20
N MET A 202 -14.82 -2.76 5.04
CA MET A 202 -15.60 -1.56 5.38
C MET A 202 -15.70 -1.34 6.89
N ILE A 203 -15.83 -2.40 7.70
CA ILE A 203 -15.84 -2.28 9.16
C ILE A 203 -14.49 -1.77 9.69
N PHE A 204 -13.38 -2.27 9.15
CA PHE A 204 -12.05 -1.73 9.49
C PHE A 204 -11.86 -0.27 9.05
N ALA A 205 -12.54 0.16 8.00
CA ALA A 205 -12.53 1.56 7.58
C ALA A 205 -13.30 2.45 8.58
N ILE A 206 -14.46 1.99 9.07
CA ILE A 206 -15.22 2.67 10.14
C ILE A 206 -14.42 2.70 11.45
N CYS A 207 -13.72 1.62 11.81
CA CYS A 207 -12.88 1.63 13.01
C CYS A 207 -11.74 2.65 12.90
N ALA A 208 -11.15 2.81 11.70
CA ALA A 208 -10.06 3.76 11.48
C ALA A 208 -10.50 5.22 11.62
N ASP A 209 -11.72 5.52 11.19
CA ASP A 209 -12.38 6.81 11.37
C ASP A 209 -12.58 7.16 12.85
N GLU A 210 -13.12 6.24 13.65
CA GLU A 210 -13.29 6.48 15.09
C GLU A 210 -11.96 6.65 15.83
N LEU A 211 -10.94 5.88 15.43
CA LEU A 211 -9.59 6.04 15.96
C LEU A 211 -9.01 7.42 15.63
N PHE A 212 -9.27 7.94 14.43
CA PHE A 212 -8.86 9.30 14.07
C PHE A 212 -9.56 10.35 14.96
N GLY A 213 -10.84 10.14 15.28
CA GLY A 213 -11.58 10.98 16.24
C GLY A 213 -10.94 11.05 17.62
N ILE A 214 -10.50 9.90 18.18
CA ILE A 214 -9.80 9.85 19.48
C ILE A 214 -8.45 10.57 19.41
N VAL A 215 -7.70 10.37 18.33
CA VAL A 215 -6.40 11.05 18.16
C VAL A 215 -6.61 12.56 18.11
N ARG A 216 -7.65 13.03 17.42
CA ARG A 216 -7.99 14.45 17.36
C ARG A 216 -8.35 15.02 18.73
N SER A 217 -9.20 14.35 19.50
CA SER A 217 -9.59 14.80 20.84
C SER A 217 -8.42 14.82 21.82
N PHE A 218 -7.47 13.88 21.68
CA PHE A 218 -6.24 13.87 22.47
C PHE A 218 -5.36 15.10 22.22
N PHE A 219 -5.22 15.52 20.96
CA PHE A 219 -4.44 16.71 20.63
C PHE A 219 -5.13 18.02 21.05
N SER A 220 -6.47 18.07 21.03
CA SER A 220 -7.22 19.27 21.46
C SER A 220 -7.28 19.42 22.98
N ASN A 221 -7.45 18.33 23.74
CA ASN A 221 -7.67 18.39 25.20
C ASN A 221 -6.38 18.35 26.02
N ARG A 222 -5.23 18.62 25.40
CA ARG A 222 -3.91 18.56 26.06
C ARG A 222 -3.73 19.61 27.16
N SER A 223 -4.70 20.52 27.34
CA SER A 223 -4.67 21.62 28.31
C SER A 223 -5.54 21.42 29.56
N SER A 224 -6.36 20.36 29.69
CA SER A 224 -7.29 20.22 30.81
C SER A 224 -7.22 18.86 31.52
N SER A 225 -6.28 18.72 32.45
CA SER A 225 -6.47 18.02 33.75
C SER A 225 -5.14 17.89 34.47
N ASN A 226 -4.75 18.95 35.19
CA ASN A 226 -3.70 18.85 36.21
C ASN A 226 -4.16 18.02 37.44
N SER A 227 -5.39 17.49 37.45
CA SER A 227 -6.00 16.76 38.58
C SER A 227 -5.97 15.24 38.44
N GLU A 228 -5.79 14.69 37.24
CA GLU A 228 -5.74 13.24 37.00
C GLU A 228 -4.36 12.85 36.48
N GLY A 229 -3.73 11.83 37.08
CA GLY A 229 -2.37 11.45 36.73
C GLY A 229 -2.24 11.07 35.25
N ILE A 230 -1.14 11.48 34.61
CA ILE A 230 -0.83 11.25 33.18
C ILE A 230 -1.04 9.78 32.76
N ILE A 231 -0.71 8.84 33.64
CA ILE A 231 -0.87 7.39 33.41
C ILE A 231 -2.34 7.00 33.29
N LEU A 232 -3.22 7.56 34.13
CA LEU A 232 -4.65 7.26 34.12
C LEU A 232 -5.27 7.73 32.80
N GLN A 233 -4.88 8.92 32.34
CA GLN A 233 -5.33 9.47 31.06
C GLN A 233 -4.91 8.58 29.88
N TYR A 234 -3.66 8.07 29.86
CA TYR A 234 -3.23 7.12 28.82
C TYR A 234 -3.99 5.78 28.89
N LEU A 235 -4.24 5.27 30.09
CA LEU A 235 -4.96 4.01 30.29
C LEU A 235 -6.43 4.14 29.86
N GLU A 236 -7.07 5.27 30.13
CA GLU A 236 -8.42 5.59 29.65
C GLU A 236 -8.48 5.57 28.12
N ARG A 237 -7.52 6.22 27.43
CA ARG A 237 -7.46 6.20 25.96
C ARG A 237 -7.19 4.82 25.37
N ILE A 238 -6.33 4.02 25.99
CA ILE A 238 -6.12 2.62 25.57
C ILE A 238 -7.40 1.80 25.73
N LEU A 239 -8.15 2.04 26.82
CA LEU A 239 -9.42 1.37 27.07
C LEU A 239 -10.48 1.77 26.02
N GLU A 240 -10.56 3.06 25.65
CA GLU A 240 -11.45 3.54 24.57
C GLU A 240 -11.16 2.82 23.23
N VAL A 241 -9.89 2.67 22.86
CA VAL A 241 -9.47 1.94 21.65
C VAL A 241 -9.92 0.48 21.70
N LEU A 242 -9.80 -0.16 22.86
CA LEU A 242 -10.23 -1.54 23.08
C LEU A 242 -11.76 -1.67 23.00
N ILE A 243 -12.50 -0.70 23.55
CA ILE A 243 -13.96 -0.63 23.49
C ILE A 243 -14.45 -0.56 22.03
N ILE A 244 -13.83 0.27 21.19
CA ILE A 244 -14.16 0.34 19.75
C ILE A 244 -13.98 -1.04 19.09
N GLY A 245 -12.86 -1.70 19.37
CA GLY A 245 -12.59 -3.06 18.86
C GLY A 245 -13.66 -4.07 19.27
N LEU A 246 -14.11 -4.02 20.53
CA LEU A 246 -15.18 -4.87 21.05
C LEU A 246 -16.57 -4.51 20.51
N ARG A 247 -16.84 -3.24 20.22
CA ARG A 247 -18.12 -2.76 19.70
C ARG A 247 -18.42 -3.25 18.29
N TYR A 248 -17.40 -3.32 17.43
CA TYR A 248 -17.51 -3.80 16.05
C TYR A 248 -17.30 -5.32 15.90
N TYR A 249 -16.82 -5.99 16.95
CA TYR A 249 -16.61 -7.44 16.97
C TYR A 249 -17.86 -8.27 16.61
N PRO A 250 -19.07 -8.01 17.18
CA PRO A 250 -20.26 -8.80 16.87
C PRO A 250 -20.67 -8.70 15.40
N LEU A 251 -20.48 -7.55 14.76
CA LEU A 251 -20.81 -7.35 13.34
C LEU A 251 -19.97 -8.26 12.44
N LEU A 252 -18.70 -8.47 12.79
CA LEU A 252 -17.83 -9.39 12.07
C LEU A 252 -18.17 -10.86 12.38
N ALA A 253 -18.36 -11.17 13.66
CA ALA A 253 -18.70 -12.52 14.11
C ALA A 253 -20.03 -13.04 13.53
N THR A 254 -21.05 -12.19 13.41
CA THR A 254 -22.37 -12.57 12.86
C THR A 254 -22.29 -13.00 11.39
N VAL A 255 -21.48 -12.31 10.58
CA VAL A 255 -21.19 -12.72 9.20
C VAL A 255 -20.33 -13.98 9.17
N TYR A 256 -19.42 -14.15 10.13
CA TYR A 256 -18.63 -15.37 10.22
C TYR A 256 -19.49 -16.61 10.51
N LEU A 257 -20.42 -16.51 11.46
CA LEU A 257 -21.31 -17.61 11.83
C LEU A 257 -22.30 -17.97 10.72
N ASP A 258 -22.71 -16.98 9.91
CA ASP A 258 -23.65 -17.17 8.81
C ASP A 258 -24.87 -17.98 9.27
N THR A 259 -25.52 -17.61 10.38
CA THR A 259 -26.78 -18.21 10.87
C THR A 259 -27.92 -17.19 10.78
N VAL A 260 -29.16 -17.64 10.61
CA VAL A 260 -30.31 -16.72 10.46
C VAL A 260 -30.46 -15.85 11.72
N LEU A 261 -30.35 -16.45 12.91
CA LEU A 261 -30.42 -15.74 14.18
C LEU A 261 -29.28 -14.72 14.33
N ALA A 262 -28.03 -15.13 14.09
CA ALA A 262 -26.89 -14.22 14.22
C ALA A 262 -26.98 -13.05 13.22
N LEU A 263 -27.36 -13.32 11.96
CA LEU A 263 -27.53 -12.28 10.95
C LEU A 263 -28.67 -11.33 11.31
N ALA A 264 -29.80 -11.81 11.83
CA ALA A 264 -30.91 -10.96 12.28
C ALA A 264 -30.49 -10.05 13.44
N CYS A 265 -29.85 -10.59 14.49
CA CYS A 265 -29.32 -9.80 15.60
C CYS A 265 -28.29 -8.76 15.12
N GLY A 266 -27.39 -9.16 14.20
CA GLY A 266 -26.40 -8.26 13.59
C GLY A 266 -27.04 -7.13 12.76
N THR A 267 -28.14 -7.40 12.04
CA THR A 267 -28.85 -6.35 11.28
C THR A 267 -29.49 -5.30 12.18
N ILE A 268 -30.13 -5.72 13.28
CA ILE A 268 -30.75 -4.80 14.24
C ILE A 268 -29.68 -3.92 14.87
N TYR A 269 -28.55 -4.51 15.27
CA TYR A 269 -27.44 -3.78 15.84
C TYR A 269 -26.81 -2.79 14.86
N ALA A 270 -26.61 -3.18 13.60
CA ALA A 270 -26.08 -2.28 12.57
C ALA A 270 -26.98 -1.06 12.31
N TRP A 271 -28.30 -1.24 12.33
CA TRP A 271 -29.25 -0.13 12.17
C TRP A 271 -29.33 0.77 13.42
N LEU A 272 -29.19 0.19 14.61
CA LEU A 272 -29.07 0.92 15.86
C LEU A 272 -27.80 1.78 15.86
N ASP A 273 -26.64 1.20 15.54
CA ASP A 273 -25.35 1.92 15.44
C ASP A 273 -25.42 3.03 14.38
N PHE A 274 -25.98 2.74 13.19
CA PHE A 274 -26.17 3.73 12.13
C PHE A 274 -27.04 4.91 12.57
N SER A 275 -28.19 4.64 13.18
CA SER A 275 -29.13 5.69 13.61
C SER A 275 -28.54 6.56 14.72
N ILE A 276 -27.88 5.92 15.70
CA ILE A 276 -27.23 6.64 16.79
C ILE A 276 -26.08 7.50 16.28
N THR A 277 -25.27 6.98 15.36
CA THR A 277 -24.14 7.71 14.78
C THR A 277 -24.59 8.97 14.04
N ILE A 278 -25.68 8.89 13.26
CA ILE A 278 -26.28 10.05 12.58
C ILE A 278 -26.72 11.11 13.59
N VAL A 279 -27.45 10.71 14.64
CA VAL A 279 -27.94 11.65 15.65
C VAL A 279 -26.79 12.30 16.41
N ASN A 280 -25.77 11.52 16.81
CA ASN A 280 -24.62 12.02 17.54
C ASN A 280 -23.85 13.08 16.72
N GLN A 281 -23.57 12.79 15.45
CA GLN A 281 -22.82 13.70 14.57
C GLN A 281 -23.64 14.89 14.06
N ALA A 282 -24.96 14.80 14.06
CA ALA A 282 -25.82 15.89 13.63
C ALA A 282 -26.14 16.87 14.76
N MET A 283 -26.27 16.38 16.01
CA MET A 283 -26.77 17.19 17.13
C MET A 283 -25.76 17.42 18.26
N CYS A 284 -24.83 16.49 18.49
CA CYS A 284 -24.07 16.44 19.74
C CYS A 284 -22.59 16.79 19.55
N THR A 285 -21.95 16.26 18.51
CA THR A 285 -20.55 16.54 18.20
C THR A 285 -20.43 17.02 16.77
N SER A 286 -20.45 18.34 16.56
CA SER A 286 -20.01 18.92 15.28
C SER A 286 -18.48 19.00 15.27
N ASP A 287 -17.89 18.68 14.13
CA ASP A 287 -16.43 18.74 13.97
C ASP A 287 -15.90 20.18 13.91
N TYR A 288 -16.73 21.16 13.60
CA TYR A 288 -16.28 22.55 13.41
C TYR A 288 -16.97 23.57 14.31
N TYR A 289 -18.14 23.26 14.86
CA TYR A 289 -18.84 24.12 15.82
C TYR A 289 -18.56 23.68 17.26
N PHE A 290 -18.38 24.64 18.16
CA PHE A 290 -18.02 24.39 19.55
C PHE A 290 -19.22 24.46 20.49
N THR A 291 -19.22 23.60 21.51
CA THR A 291 -20.18 23.65 22.62
C THR A 291 -19.72 24.64 23.70
N LEU A 292 -20.64 25.00 24.62
CA LEU A 292 -20.33 25.92 25.73
C LEU A 292 -19.16 25.43 26.61
N ASP A 293 -19.09 24.12 26.87
CA ASP A 293 -18.03 23.52 27.70
C ASP A 293 -16.66 23.61 27.02
N GLU A 294 -16.61 23.39 25.70
CA GLU A 294 -15.39 23.50 24.88
C GLU A 294 -14.93 24.96 24.71
N TYR A 295 -15.88 25.89 24.60
CA TYR A 295 -15.60 27.33 24.54
C TYR A 295 -14.94 27.83 25.83
N SER A 296 -15.38 27.34 26.99
CA SER A 296 -14.87 27.80 28.29
C SER A 296 -13.46 27.29 28.64
N THR A 297 -13.00 26.23 27.98
CA THR A 297 -11.79 25.49 28.37
C THR A 297 -10.56 25.77 27.47
N SER A 298 -10.68 26.62 26.44
CA SER A 298 -9.61 26.84 25.48
C SER A 298 -9.72 28.15 24.67
N ASP A 299 -8.60 28.59 24.09
CA ASP A 299 -8.52 29.66 23.07
C ASP A 299 -9.32 29.35 21.77
N ASN A 300 -10.11 28.26 21.72
CA ASN A 300 -10.80 27.78 20.53
C ASN A 300 -11.82 28.76 19.94
N GLY A 301 -12.34 29.70 20.73
CA GLY A 301 -13.20 30.77 20.24
C GLY A 301 -12.53 31.59 19.12
N SER A 302 -11.24 31.86 19.26
CA SER A 302 -10.44 32.54 18.23
C SER A 302 -10.32 31.70 16.96
N SER A 303 -10.13 30.38 17.10
CA SER A 303 -10.00 29.46 15.96
C SER A 303 -11.27 29.33 15.12
N LEU A 304 -12.46 29.51 15.71
CA LEU A 304 -13.72 29.50 14.95
C LEU A 304 -13.89 30.79 14.14
N ILE A 305 -13.53 31.92 14.75
CA ILE A 305 -13.56 33.24 14.11
C ILE A 305 -12.65 33.23 12.88
N GLU A 306 -11.42 32.73 13.01
CA GLU A 306 -10.48 32.61 11.88
C GLU A 306 -11.04 31.74 10.74
N LYS A 307 -11.72 30.64 11.07
CA LYS A 307 -12.37 29.77 10.06
C LYS A 307 -13.53 30.47 9.35
N LEU A 308 -14.36 31.20 10.10
CA LEU A 308 -15.49 31.95 9.54
C LEU A 308 -15.02 33.15 8.69
N GLU A 309 -13.92 33.80 9.08
CA GLU A 309 -13.29 34.87 8.28
C GLU A 309 -12.74 34.31 6.96
N TYR A 310 -12.09 33.14 6.98
CA TYR A 310 -11.47 32.56 5.79
C TYR A 310 -12.46 31.87 4.84
N TYR A 311 -13.34 31.01 5.36
CA TYR A 311 -14.31 30.25 4.55
C TYR A 311 -15.60 31.03 4.26
N GLY A 312 -15.75 32.20 4.88
CA GLY A 312 -16.95 33.02 4.80
C GLY A 312 -18.09 32.52 5.70
N THR A 313 -19.04 33.41 5.92
CA THR A 313 -20.26 33.17 6.71
C THR A 313 -21.37 32.47 5.91
N ASP A 314 -21.11 32.15 4.64
CA ASP A 314 -22.05 31.42 3.78
C ASP A 314 -22.05 29.92 4.10
N SER A 315 -22.90 29.16 3.39
CA SER A 315 -23.03 27.69 3.52
C SER A 315 -21.76 26.86 3.26
N GLN A 316 -20.60 27.47 3.00
CA GLN A 316 -19.36 26.77 2.64
C GLN A 316 -18.83 25.88 3.77
N LEU A 317 -18.80 26.38 5.01
CA LEU A 317 -18.32 25.61 6.17
C LEU A 317 -19.22 24.38 6.42
N LEU A 318 -20.53 24.56 6.24
CA LEU A 318 -21.52 23.50 6.35
C LEU A 318 -21.37 22.45 5.24
N VAL A 319 -21.05 22.86 4.01
CA VAL A 319 -20.74 21.93 2.91
C VAL A 319 -19.46 21.15 3.18
N ILE A 320 -18.42 21.79 3.74
CA ILE A 320 -17.16 21.13 4.11
C ILE A 320 -17.42 20.05 5.16
N GLU A 321 -18.22 20.34 6.19
CA GLU A 321 -18.61 19.36 7.21
C GLU A 321 -19.43 18.19 6.64
N LEU A 322 -20.30 18.45 5.68
CA LEU A 322 -21.02 17.36 5.01
C LEU A 322 -20.07 16.51 4.16
N CYS A 323 -19.07 17.13 3.52
CA CYS A 323 -18.07 16.44 2.71
C CYS A 323 -17.16 15.54 3.53
N THR A 324 -16.81 15.93 4.76
CA THR A 324 -15.96 15.12 5.65
C THR A 324 -16.66 13.81 6.01
N ASP A 325 -17.96 13.83 6.29
CA ASP A 325 -18.68 12.63 6.73
C ASP A 325 -19.13 11.68 5.61
N ILE A 326 -18.97 12.05 4.34
CA ILE A 326 -19.39 11.21 3.20
C ILE A 326 -18.82 9.78 3.29
N PRO A 327 -17.50 9.57 3.50
CA PRO A 327 -16.95 8.21 3.53
C PRO A 327 -17.49 7.39 4.70
N ARG A 328 -17.69 8.03 5.86
CA ARG A 328 -18.22 7.41 7.07
C ARG A 328 -19.64 6.89 6.86
N PHE A 329 -20.55 7.76 6.40
CA PHE A 329 -21.93 7.36 6.12
C PHE A 329 -22.04 6.35 4.98
N LEU A 330 -21.17 6.44 3.97
CA LEU A 330 -21.13 5.46 2.88
C LEU A 330 -20.71 4.07 3.38
N CYS A 331 -19.72 3.98 4.27
CA CYS A 331 -19.29 2.72 4.87
C CYS A 331 -20.38 2.12 5.78
N LEU A 332 -21.00 2.94 6.63
CA LEU A 332 -22.08 2.49 7.50
C LEU A 332 -23.33 2.06 6.72
N ALA A 333 -23.72 2.82 5.68
CA ALA A 333 -24.81 2.46 4.79
C ALA A 333 -24.54 1.12 4.07
N TYR A 334 -23.28 0.89 3.65
CA TYR A 334 -22.87 -0.40 3.09
C TYR A 334 -23.10 -1.57 4.04
N VAL A 335 -22.67 -1.44 5.31
CA VAL A 335 -22.89 -2.46 6.34
C VAL A 335 -24.39 -2.66 6.60
N GLY A 336 -25.14 -1.56 6.73
CA GLY A 336 -26.58 -1.53 6.98
C GLY A 336 -27.44 -2.19 5.90
N ILE A 337 -26.98 -2.22 4.64
CA ILE A 337 -27.69 -2.88 3.52
C ILE A 337 -27.15 -4.28 3.25
N LYS A 338 -25.85 -4.51 3.43
CA LYS A 338 -25.23 -5.80 3.11
C LYS A 338 -25.70 -6.92 4.05
N LEU A 339 -25.81 -6.65 5.34
CA LEU A 339 -26.30 -7.62 6.33
C LEU A 339 -27.73 -8.11 6.05
N PRO A 340 -28.75 -7.24 5.84
CA PRO A 340 -30.08 -7.71 5.52
C PRO A 340 -30.14 -8.42 4.16
N ALA A 341 -29.34 -7.99 3.18
CA ALA A 341 -29.24 -8.71 1.90
C ALA A 341 -28.69 -10.14 2.07
N LEU A 342 -27.73 -10.36 2.98
CA LEU A 342 -27.23 -11.70 3.31
C LEU A 342 -28.32 -12.53 4.03
N LEU A 343 -29.04 -11.93 4.98
CA LEU A 343 -30.15 -12.56 5.68
C LEU A 343 -31.24 -13.03 4.70
N ILE A 344 -31.71 -12.15 3.81
CA ILE A 344 -32.73 -12.46 2.79
C ILE A 344 -32.23 -13.55 1.85
N SER A 345 -30.98 -13.46 1.36
CA SER A 345 -30.40 -14.49 0.48
C SER A 345 -30.35 -15.86 1.17
N LYS A 346 -30.11 -15.88 2.48
CA LYS A 346 -30.03 -17.11 3.26
C LYS A 346 -31.40 -17.72 3.51
N ILE A 347 -32.39 -16.92 3.88
CA ILE A 347 -33.78 -17.35 4.04
C ILE A 347 -34.31 -17.91 2.71
N TYR A 348 -34.08 -17.21 1.60
CA TYR A 348 -34.49 -17.66 0.27
C TYR A 348 -33.83 -19.01 -0.11
N ARG A 349 -32.54 -19.19 0.17
CA ARG A 349 -31.86 -20.47 -0.06
C ARG A 349 -32.39 -21.59 0.83
N GLN A 350 -32.78 -21.28 2.07
CA GLN A 350 -33.36 -22.28 2.96
C GLN A 350 -34.76 -22.72 2.52
N LEU A 351 -35.56 -21.80 1.98
CA LEU A 351 -36.88 -22.09 1.41
C LEU A 351 -36.79 -22.91 0.11
N ARG A 352 -35.71 -22.76 -0.65
CA ARG A 352 -35.52 -23.42 -1.95
C ARG A 352 -34.66 -24.70 -1.90
N LYS A 353 -34.44 -25.28 -0.71
CA LYS A 353 -33.59 -26.47 -0.53
C LYS A 353 -34.01 -27.66 -1.41
N ASP A 354 -35.30 -27.84 -1.63
CA ASP A 354 -35.86 -28.99 -2.35
C ASP A 354 -35.70 -28.91 -3.87
N ALA A 355 -35.49 -27.70 -4.41
CA ALA A 355 -35.27 -27.45 -5.84
C ALA A 355 -33.78 -27.36 -6.23
N LEU A 356 -32.86 -27.61 -5.29
CA LEU A 356 -31.42 -27.43 -5.45
C LEU A 356 -30.74 -28.73 -5.90
N SER A 357 -29.63 -28.63 -6.65
CA SER A 357 -28.89 -29.81 -7.14
C SER A 357 -28.30 -30.64 -5.99
N LEU A 358 -28.11 -31.96 -6.19
CA LEU A 358 -27.52 -32.86 -5.19
C LEU A 358 -26.13 -32.40 -4.71
N GLU A 359 -25.31 -31.84 -5.60
CA GLU A 359 -23.99 -31.27 -5.21
C GLU A 359 -24.15 -30.06 -4.28
N ASP A 360 -25.13 -29.21 -4.52
CA ASP A 360 -25.40 -28.04 -3.66
C ASP A 360 -26.02 -28.45 -2.32
N GLN A 361 -26.85 -29.49 -2.30
CA GLN A 361 -27.39 -30.09 -1.06
C GLN A 361 -26.27 -30.69 -0.20
N ILE A 362 -25.30 -31.37 -0.82
CA ILE A 362 -24.09 -31.84 -0.15
C ILE A 362 -23.32 -30.64 0.42
N LEU A 363 -23.10 -29.60 -0.40
CA LEU A 363 -22.38 -28.39 0.04
C LEU A 363 -23.05 -27.71 1.23
N LEU A 364 -24.39 -27.75 1.34
CA LEU A 364 -25.13 -27.19 2.47
C LEU A 364 -24.94 -27.97 3.79
N LYS A 365 -24.63 -29.27 3.72
CA LYS A 365 -24.35 -30.13 4.89
C LYS A 365 -22.91 -30.00 5.40
N LEU A 366 -22.00 -29.40 4.61
CA LEU A 366 -20.59 -29.24 4.98
C LEU A 366 -20.35 -28.09 5.96
N THR A 367 -19.33 -28.27 6.79
CA THR A 367 -18.84 -27.18 7.65
C THR A 367 -18.32 -26.01 6.81
N ARG A 368 -18.30 -24.80 7.37
CA ARG A 368 -17.84 -23.61 6.63
C ARG A 368 -16.39 -23.74 6.15
N GLU A 369 -15.51 -24.26 6.98
CA GLU A 369 -14.09 -24.47 6.64
C GLU A 369 -13.93 -25.42 5.46
N GLU A 370 -14.64 -26.55 5.47
CA GLU A 370 -14.64 -27.50 4.35
C GLU A 370 -15.19 -26.86 3.08
N ARG A 371 -16.23 -26.01 3.17
CA ARG A 371 -16.75 -25.25 2.03
C ARG A 371 -15.71 -24.26 1.47
N VAL A 372 -14.95 -23.58 2.33
CA VAL A 372 -13.88 -22.66 1.89
C VAL A 372 -12.83 -23.42 1.10
N ILE A 373 -12.37 -24.56 1.63
CA ILE A 373 -11.37 -25.40 1.00
C ILE A 373 -11.90 -25.93 -0.34
N LEU A 374 -13.12 -26.49 -0.38
CA LEU A 374 -13.71 -27.00 -1.62
C LEU A 374 -13.90 -25.92 -2.69
N ARG A 375 -14.14 -24.67 -2.29
CA ARG A 375 -14.25 -23.53 -3.22
C ARG A 375 -12.96 -23.33 -4.01
N ALA A 376 -11.79 -23.64 -3.44
CA ALA A 376 -10.51 -23.57 -4.16
C ALA A 376 -10.39 -24.58 -5.32
N SER A 377 -11.22 -25.63 -5.35
CA SER A 377 -11.26 -26.60 -6.46
C SER A 377 -12.21 -26.20 -7.60
N GLN A 378 -13.05 -25.18 -7.40
CA GLN A 378 -14.02 -24.76 -8.41
C GLN A 378 -13.30 -24.17 -9.63
N PRO A 379 -13.82 -24.39 -10.86
CA PRO A 379 -13.16 -23.95 -12.09
C PRO A 379 -13.04 -22.41 -12.19
N ASP A 380 -13.92 -21.68 -11.50
CA ASP A 380 -13.92 -20.21 -11.44
C ASP A 380 -13.05 -19.64 -10.31
N SER A 381 -12.48 -20.48 -9.45
CA SER A 381 -11.63 -20.03 -8.35
C SER A 381 -10.29 -19.49 -8.85
N SER A 382 -9.73 -18.50 -8.14
CA SER A 382 -8.43 -17.91 -8.48
C SER A 382 -7.30 -18.92 -8.40
N GLU A 383 -7.36 -19.83 -7.44
CA GLU A 383 -6.37 -20.83 -7.12
C GLU A 383 -6.28 -21.87 -8.25
N MET A 384 -7.44 -22.32 -8.75
CA MET A 384 -7.53 -23.18 -9.92
C MET A 384 -7.10 -22.46 -11.20
N LEU A 385 -7.49 -21.18 -11.37
CA LEU A 385 -7.07 -20.38 -12.52
C LEU A 385 -5.54 -20.22 -12.54
N TYR A 386 -4.93 -19.97 -11.39
CA TYR A 386 -3.48 -19.90 -11.21
C TYR A 386 -2.80 -21.21 -11.62
N LEU A 387 -3.30 -22.35 -11.13
CA LEU A 387 -2.76 -23.66 -11.47
C LEU A 387 -2.88 -23.94 -12.98
N ARG A 388 -4.03 -23.62 -13.58
CA ARG A 388 -4.25 -23.75 -15.02
C ARG A 388 -3.29 -22.87 -15.82
N ASN A 389 -3.05 -21.64 -15.37
CA ASN A 389 -2.11 -20.70 -15.99
C ASN A 389 -0.65 -21.12 -15.82
N LEU A 390 -0.32 -21.92 -14.81
CA LEU A 390 1.01 -22.48 -14.59
C LEU A 390 1.35 -23.53 -15.65
N PHE A 391 0.39 -24.38 -16.02
CA PHE A 391 0.55 -25.40 -17.06
C PHE A 391 0.38 -24.88 -18.49
N ARG A 392 -0.04 -23.62 -18.66
CA ARG A 392 -0.30 -23.02 -19.98
C ARG A 392 0.88 -22.16 -20.42
N SER A 393 1.21 -22.18 -21.72
CA SER A 393 2.22 -21.28 -22.28
C SER A 393 1.82 -19.81 -22.13
N THR A 394 2.81 -18.94 -21.97
CA THR A 394 2.65 -17.50 -21.70
C THR A 394 1.75 -16.82 -22.74
N ASP A 395 1.82 -17.25 -24.00
CA ASP A 395 1.06 -16.69 -25.12
C ASP A 395 -0.44 -17.01 -25.08
N GLN A 396 -0.85 -18.03 -24.32
CA GLN A 396 -2.25 -18.45 -24.26
C GLN A 396 -2.98 -17.96 -22.99
N ARG A 397 -2.37 -17.11 -22.16
CA ARG A 397 -3.00 -16.58 -20.96
C ARG A 397 -4.16 -15.64 -21.33
N LEU A 398 -5.36 -15.96 -20.87
CA LEU A 398 -6.54 -15.12 -21.02
C LEU A 398 -6.45 -14.00 -19.97
N CYS A 399 -6.11 -12.78 -20.39
CA CYS A 399 -6.30 -11.59 -19.57
C CYS A 399 -7.62 -10.93 -19.98
N THR A 400 -8.64 -11.06 -19.14
CA THR A 400 -9.89 -10.32 -19.31
C THR A 400 -9.66 -8.89 -18.82
N GLN A 401 -9.21 -7.99 -19.70
CA GLN A 401 -9.01 -6.60 -19.30
C GLN A 401 -10.38 -5.93 -19.13
N HIS A 402 -10.73 -5.61 -17.89
CA HIS A 402 -11.91 -4.80 -17.56
C HIS A 402 -11.77 -3.39 -18.17
N ARG A 403 -12.89 -2.76 -18.59
CA ARG A 403 -12.87 -1.40 -19.18
C ARG A 403 -12.18 -0.37 -18.26
N PHE A 404 -12.39 -0.46 -16.94
CA PHE A 404 -11.68 0.37 -15.95
C PHE A 404 -10.18 0.09 -15.85
N GLY A 405 -9.73 -1.14 -16.15
CA GLY A 405 -8.32 -1.51 -16.17
C GLY A 405 -7.58 -1.04 -17.42
N GLN A 406 -8.22 -0.29 -18.32
CA GLN A 406 -7.55 0.42 -19.41
C GLN A 406 -7.06 1.81 -18.98
N LEU A 407 -7.68 2.42 -17.95
CA LEU A 407 -7.30 3.74 -17.44
C LEU A 407 -5.98 3.71 -16.66
N ILE A 408 -5.69 2.60 -15.98
CA ILE A 408 -4.42 2.42 -15.28
C ILE A 408 -3.40 1.83 -16.27
N PRO A 409 -2.26 2.49 -16.52
CA PRO A 409 -1.25 1.97 -17.42
C PRO A 409 -0.72 0.64 -16.89
N LYS A 410 -0.50 -0.32 -17.80
CA LYS A 410 -0.03 -1.69 -17.47
C LYS A 410 1.28 -1.71 -16.67
N TRP A 411 2.09 -0.66 -16.76
CA TRP A 411 3.31 -0.53 -15.97
C TRP A 411 3.02 -0.32 -14.48
N ILE A 412 1.92 0.34 -14.10
CA ILE A 412 1.57 0.57 -12.69
C ILE A 412 0.92 -0.68 -12.08
N TYR A 413 -0.12 -1.23 -12.72
CA TYR A 413 -0.78 -2.43 -12.21
C TYR A 413 -1.39 -3.26 -13.34
N GLU A 414 -0.87 -4.47 -13.55
CA GLU A 414 -1.47 -5.44 -14.46
C GLU A 414 -2.65 -6.13 -13.79
N TRP A 415 -3.88 -6.01 -14.32
CA TRP A 415 -5.03 -6.74 -13.81
C TRP A 415 -4.96 -8.21 -14.17
N ARG A 416 -5.02 -9.10 -13.17
CA ARG A 416 -4.97 -10.55 -13.35
C ARG A 416 -6.13 -11.23 -12.63
N ASP A 417 -6.78 -12.16 -13.34
CA ASP A 417 -7.92 -12.92 -12.82
C ASP A 417 -7.50 -14.12 -11.96
N ASP A 418 -6.22 -14.52 -11.99
CA ASP A 418 -5.66 -15.64 -11.21
C ASP A 418 -5.20 -15.24 -9.80
N PHE A 419 -5.44 -14.00 -9.39
CA PHE A 419 -4.96 -13.50 -8.12
C PHE A 419 -5.98 -12.63 -7.40
N TYR A 420 -6.10 -12.90 -6.11
CA TYR A 420 -6.90 -12.11 -5.18
C TYR A 420 -6.07 -11.74 -3.96
N PHE A 421 -6.17 -10.48 -3.53
CA PHE A 421 -5.56 -10.06 -2.28
C PHE A 421 -6.28 -10.67 -1.08
N SER A 422 -5.51 -10.89 -0.02
CA SER A 422 -5.98 -11.34 1.29
C SER A 422 -6.98 -10.34 1.88
N THR A 423 -7.93 -10.82 2.69
CA THR A 423 -8.88 -9.97 3.43
C THR A 423 -8.14 -8.94 4.27
N ARG A 424 -7.02 -9.32 4.88
CA ARG A 424 -6.18 -8.41 5.67
C ARG A 424 -5.66 -7.22 4.87
N VAL A 425 -5.10 -7.47 3.68
CA VAL A 425 -4.60 -6.40 2.80
C VAL A 425 -5.72 -5.45 2.43
N LEU A 426 -6.90 -5.96 2.10
CA LEU A 426 -8.06 -5.12 1.80
C LEU A 426 -8.48 -4.25 2.98
N CYS A 427 -8.55 -4.81 4.19
CA CYS A 427 -8.86 -4.06 5.40
C CYS A 427 -7.87 -2.91 5.62
N VAL A 428 -6.57 -3.22 5.58
CA VAL A 428 -5.50 -2.24 5.77
C VAL A 428 -5.56 -1.12 4.73
N TYR A 429 -5.74 -1.45 3.44
CA TYR A 429 -5.83 -0.44 2.38
C TYR A 429 -7.10 0.41 2.47
N SER A 430 -8.24 -0.17 2.88
CA SER A 430 -9.49 0.57 3.03
C SER A 430 -9.41 1.57 4.19
N SER A 431 -8.87 1.15 5.34
CA SER A 431 -8.57 2.04 6.46
C SER A 431 -7.59 3.14 6.05
N THR A 432 -6.55 2.79 5.29
CA THR A 432 -5.52 3.73 4.82
C THR A 432 -6.09 4.81 3.90
N ILE A 433 -6.89 4.44 2.90
CA ILE A 433 -7.48 5.41 1.95
C ILE A 433 -8.36 6.42 2.69
N LEU A 434 -9.14 5.91 3.65
CA LEU A 434 -10.07 6.72 4.43
C LEU A 434 -9.33 7.63 5.43
N LEU A 435 -8.26 7.14 6.07
CA LEU A 435 -7.38 7.96 6.91
C LEU A 435 -6.66 9.06 6.11
N ILE A 436 -6.14 8.76 4.92
CA ILE A 436 -5.54 9.78 4.05
C ILE A 436 -6.56 10.87 3.75
N PHE A 437 -7.78 10.49 3.38
CA PHE A 437 -8.85 11.45 3.13
C PHE A 437 -9.07 12.37 4.34
N PHE A 438 -9.26 11.82 5.54
CA PHE A 438 -9.48 12.66 6.72
C PHE A 438 -8.30 13.54 7.10
N ILE A 439 -7.08 12.99 7.07
CA ILE A 439 -5.87 13.77 7.38
C ILE A 439 -5.71 14.91 6.37
N THR A 440 -5.99 14.67 5.08
CA THR A 440 -5.90 15.72 4.05
C THR A 440 -6.95 16.80 4.22
N VAL A 441 -8.21 16.45 4.46
CA VAL A 441 -9.27 17.43 4.67
C VAL A 441 -9.01 18.23 5.94
N GLN A 442 -8.59 17.57 7.02
CA GLN A 442 -8.24 18.24 8.27
C GLN A 442 -7.05 19.19 8.10
N ALA A 443 -6.02 18.76 7.37
CA ALA A 443 -4.87 19.59 7.04
C ALA A 443 -5.26 20.81 6.19
N CYS A 444 -6.25 20.70 5.31
CA CYS A 444 -6.77 21.86 4.59
C CYS A 444 -7.56 22.79 5.51
N VAL A 445 -8.50 22.27 6.30
CA VAL A 445 -9.44 23.08 7.09
C VAL A 445 -8.76 23.79 8.27
N GLN A 446 -7.78 23.16 8.91
CA GLN A 446 -7.09 23.76 10.06
C GLN A 446 -5.93 24.66 9.64
N ILE A 447 -5.11 24.24 8.67
CA ILE A 447 -3.83 24.93 8.41
C ILE A 447 -4.02 26.15 7.50
N LEU A 448 -4.95 26.13 6.53
CA LEU A 448 -5.14 27.26 5.61
C LEU A 448 -5.49 28.59 6.33
N PRO A 449 -6.48 28.64 7.25
CA PRO A 449 -6.77 29.86 8.00
C PRO A 449 -5.58 30.34 8.83
N THR A 450 -4.87 29.41 9.50
CA THR A 450 -3.69 29.77 10.32
C THR A 450 -2.55 30.34 9.48
N LEU A 451 -2.35 29.86 8.25
CA LEU A 451 -1.35 30.41 7.33
C LEU A 451 -1.69 31.85 6.91
N HIS A 452 -2.98 32.15 6.75
CA HIS A 452 -3.45 33.50 6.46
C HIS A 452 -3.15 34.46 7.62
N SER A 453 -3.46 34.06 8.86
CA SER A 453 -3.12 34.83 10.06
C SER A 453 -1.61 35.04 10.20
N ILE A 454 -0.82 33.98 10.01
CA ILE A 454 0.66 34.04 10.05
C ILE A 454 1.19 34.99 8.97
N GLN A 455 0.62 34.99 7.77
CA GLN A 455 1.04 35.90 6.70
C GLN A 455 0.86 37.36 7.09
N LYS A 456 -0.26 37.74 7.72
CA LYS A 456 -0.50 39.11 8.23
C LYS A 456 0.57 39.50 9.25
N VAL A 457 0.86 38.64 10.22
CA VAL A 457 1.87 38.87 11.27
C VAL A 457 3.28 38.99 10.68
N ILE A 458 3.64 38.11 9.73
CA ILE A 458 4.94 38.17 9.06
C ILE A 458 5.07 39.50 8.29
N GLN A 459 4.01 39.95 7.61
CA GLN A 459 4.03 41.22 6.89
C GLN A 459 4.23 42.41 7.84
N GLU A 460 3.55 42.43 8.98
CA GLU A 460 3.72 43.48 10.01
C GLU A 460 5.14 43.48 10.59
N PHE A 461 5.69 42.30 10.88
CA PHE A 461 7.06 42.17 11.36
C PHE A 461 8.08 42.69 10.33
N PHE A 462 7.92 42.36 9.04
CA PHE A 462 8.80 42.88 7.99
C PHE A 462 8.67 44.39 7.81
N ASN A 463 7.46 44.94 7.91
CA ASN A 463 7.25 46.38 7.86
C ASN A 463 7.98 47.08 9.03
N LEU A 464 7.90 46.52 10.24
CA LEU A 464 8.61 47.03 11.42
C LEU A 464 10.13 46.93 11.25
N LEU A 465 10.65 45.80 10.75
CA LEU A 465 12.08 45.63 10.49
C LEU A 465 12.59 46.65 9.45
N SER A 466 11.82 46.92 8.40
CA SER A 466 12.18 47.93 7.39
C SER A 466 12.18 49.35 7.97
N SER A 467 11.31 49.63 8.94
CA SER A 467 11.31 50.91 9.66
C SER A 467 12.55 51.09 10.54
N PHE A 468 13.07 50.02 11.14
CA PHE A 468 14.31 50.06 11.93
C PHE A 468 15.58 50.06 11.06
N GLY A 469 15.52 49.48 9.86
CA GLY A 469 16.66 49.45 8.92
C GLY A 469 16.94 50.80 8.24
N ASN A 470 15.97 51.72 8.21
CA ASN A 470 16.08 53.01 7.54
C ASN A 470 16.51 54.16 8.47
N THR A 471 16.76 53.92 9.76
CA THR A 471 17.09 55.00 10.72
C THR A 471 18.56 55.46 10.71
N ASP A 472 19.43 54.92 9.87
CA ASP A 472 20.86 55.27 9.87
C ASP A 472 21.33 56.17 8.70
N GLU A 473 20.48 56.57 7.75
CA GLU A 473 20.92 57.46 6.63
C GLU A 473 20.20 58.81 6.48
N ASP A 474 19.07 59.08 7.12
CA ASP A 474 18.32 60.33 6.88
C ASP A 474 18.25 61.25 8.11
N ILE A 475 19.38 61.88 8.46
CA ILE A 475 19.38 63.21 9.10
C ILE A 475 20.04 64.19 8.13
N MET A 476 19.26 64.73 7.18
CA MET A 476 19.28 66.11 6.69
C MET A 476 18.72 66.23 5.26
N SER A 477 17.40 66.31 5.11
CA SER A 477 16.79 67.21 4.12
C SER A 477 15.28 67.25 4.32
N SER A 478 14.81 68.33 4.95
CA SER A 478 13.40 68.68 5.07
C SER A 478 12.83 69.22 3.76
N ALA A 479 11.54 68.91 3.57
CA ALA A 479 10.56 69.63 2.75
C ALA A 479 10.65 69.48 1.22
N THR A 480 9.96 68.48 0.67
CA THR A 480 8.83 68.70 -0.28
C THR A 480 8.13 67.37 -0.60
N GLU A 481 6.80 67.40 -0.56
CA GLU A 481 5.82 66.42 -1.04
C GLU A 481 6.08 64.91 -0.81
N SER A 482 5.35 64.41 0.19
CA SER A 482 5.12 63.00 0.49
C SER A 482 4.59 62.21 -0.72
N LYS A 483 5.48 61.52 -1.44
CA LYS A 483 5.14 60.25 -2.10
C LYS A 483 5.30 59.14 -1.05
N PRO A 484 4.29 58.30 -0.78
CA PRO A 484 4.51 57.09 -0.02
C PRO A 484 5.28 56.13 -0.92
N THR A 485 6.61 56.15 -0.87
CA THR A 485 7.42 55.05 -1.37
C THR A 485 7.24 53.89 -0.40
N ASN A 486 6.12 53.18 -0.59
CA ASN A 486 5.91 51.86 -0.03
C ASN A 486 6.97 50.91 -0.62
N SER A 487 8.16 50.87 -0.05
CA SER A 487 9.07 49.73 -0.18
C SER A 487 8.55 48.58 0.70
N GLN A 488 7.30 48.19 0.46
CA GLN A 488 6.69 47.04 1.11
C GLN A 488 7.38 45.81 0.53
N PHE A 489 8.29 45.20 1.30
CA PHE A 489 8.84 43.89 0.96
C PHE A 489 7.64 42.93 0.79
N PRO A 490 7.36 42.43 -0.44
CA PRO A 490 6.19 41.61 -0.66
C PRO A 490 6.48 40.21 -0.11
N VAL A 491 5.90 39.89 1.05
CA VAL A 491 5.96 38.54 1.61
C VAL A 491 5.25 37.58 0.63
N PRO A 492 5.85 36.43 0.30
CA PRO A 492 5.21 35.47 -0.59
C PRO A 492 3.89 34.95 -0.01
N ASN A 493 2.85 34.87 -0.84
CA ASN A 493 1.57 34.29 -0.43
C ASN A 493 1.79 32.81 -0.03
N LEU A 494 1.52 32.46 1.23
CA LEU A 494 1.78 31.13 1.78
C LEU A 494 0.69 30.10 1.45
N GLU A 495 -0.51 30.55 1.12
CA GLU A 495 -1.67 29.69 0.86
C GLU A 495 -1.52 28.83 -0.40
N ARG A 496 -1.11 29.46 -1.52
CA ARG A 496 -0.94 28.80 -2.82
C ARG A 496 0.13 27.69 -2.79
N PRO A 497 1.37 27.91 -2.29
CA PRO A 497 2.38 26.87 -2.24
C PRO A 497 2.00 25.73 -1.29
N TYR A 498 1.29 26.02 -0.20
CA TYR A 498 0.77 25.00 0.70
C TYR A 498 -0.29 24.12 0.02
N ALA A 499 -1.25 24.71 -0.70
CA ALA A 499 -2.26 23.94 -1.44
C ALA A 499 -1.62 23.03 -2.52
N LEU A 500 -0.63 23.54 -3.26
CA LEU A 500 0.13 22.73 -4.21
C LEU A 500 0.91 21.61 -3.52
N ALA A 501 1.51 21.89 -2.35
CA ALA A 501 2.20 20.88 -1.56
C ALA A 501 1.26 19.73 -1.17
N VAL A 502 0.08 20.02 -0.62
CA VAL A 502 -0.91 18.99 -0.25
C VAL A 502 -1.34 18.15 -1.46
N VAL A 503 -1.58 18.77 -2.62
CA VAL A 503 -1.92 18.01 -3.83
C VAL A 503 -0.77 17.09 -4.25
N THR A 504 0.47 17.59 -4.22
CA THR A 504 1.63 16.75 -4.56
C THR A 504 1.84 15.60 -3.58
N THR A 505 1.57 15.79 -2.29
CA THR A 505 1.78 14.75 -1.27
C THR A 505 0.77 13.63 -1.41
N VAL A 506 -0.50 13.97 -1.62
CA VAL A 506 -1.56 12.99 -1.91
C VAL A 506 -1.23 12.20 -3.17
N LEU A 507 -0.78 12.87 -4.23
CA LEU A 507 -0.40 12.21 -5.47
C LEU A 507 0.76 11.21 -5.27
N ILE A 508 1.81 11.61 -4.53
CA ILE A 508 2.95 10.73 -4.22
C ILE A 508 2.47 9.51 -3.43
N ILE A 509 1.68 9.70 -2.38
CA ILE A 509 1.23 8.61 -1.50
C ILE A 509 0.31 7.64 -2.23
N VAL A 510 -0.62 8.15 -3.07
CA VAL A 510 -1.49 7.31 -3.90
C VAL A 510 -0.65 6.46 -4.86
N VAL A 511 0.33 7.06 -5.55
CA VAL A 511 1.23 6.32 -6.45
C VAL A 511 2.03 5.27 -5.68
N GLN A 512 2.62 5.61 -4.53
CA GLN A 512 3.39 4.66 -3.72
C GLN A 512 2.52 3.51 -3.20
N SER A 513 1.27 3.79 -2.79
CA SER A 513 0.33 2.78 -2.32
C SER A 513 -0.04 1.78 -3.43
N LEU A 514 -0.23 2.26 -4.66
CA LEU A 514 -0.49 1.41 -5.84
C LEU A 514 0.73 0.55 -6.21
N VAL A 515 1.93 1.13 -6.17
CA VAL A 515 3.18 0.40 -6.44
C VAL A 515 3.40 -0.69 -5.39
N MET A 516 3.19 -0.38 -4.10
CA MET A 516 3.28 -1.38 -3.03
C MET A 516 2.28 -2.53 -3.23
N LEU A 517 1.06 -2.24 -3.71
CA LEU A 517 0.06 -3.27 -4.00
C LEU A 517 0.51 -4.20 -5.13
N ALA A 518 1.13 -3.64 -6.18
CA ALA A 518 1.72 -4.41 -7.26
C ALA A 518 2.88 -5.29 -6.77
N ASN A 519 3.73 -4.75 -5.89
CA ASN A 519 4.87 -5.45 -5.31
C ASN A 519 4.46 -6.56 -4.35
N ILE A 520 3.45 -6.36 -3.49
CA ILE A 520 2.88 -7.43 -2.65
C ILE A 520 2.55 -8.66 -3.49
N ARG A 521 1.87 -8.47 -4.62
CA ARG A 521 1.52 -9.57 -5.51
C ARG A 521 2.74 -10.21 -6.15
N ARG A 522 3.69 -9.41 -6.66
CA ARG A 522 4.94 -9.91 -7.27
C ARG A 522 5.73 -10.74 -6.27
N ASN A 523 5.92 -10.21 -5.08
CA ASN A 523 6.66 -10.81 -3.98
C ASN A 523 6.00 -12.10 -3.49
N LEU A 524 4.66 -12.13 -3.42
CA LEU A 524 3.94 -13.34 -3.06
C LEU A 524 4.10 -14.43 -4.14
N PHE A 525 4.08 -14.08 -5.43
CA PHE A 525 4.35 -15.03 -6.51
C PHE A 525 5.80 -15.53 -6.54
N GLN A 526 6.77 -14.67 -6.23
CA GLN A 526 8.17 -15.08 -6.06
C GLN A 526 8.30 -16.05 -4.87
N SER A 527 7.65 -15.74 -3.75
CA SER A 527 7.61 -16.61 -2.58
C SER A 527 6.97 -17.98 -2.88
N PHE A 528 5.89 -18.04 -3.67
CA PHE A 528 5.29 -19.32 -4.10
C PHE A 528 6.23 -20.16 -4.97
N ARG A 529 7.17 -19.52 -5.69
CA ARG A 529 8.18 -20.22 -6.49
C ARG A 529 9.41 -20.61 -5.67
N GLY A 530 9.55 -20.09 -4.45
CA GLY A 530 10.77 -20.19 -3.65
C GLY A 530 11.92 -19.36 -4.22
N ASP A 531 11.63 -18.24 -4.90
CA ASP A 531 12.61 -17.29 -5.38
C ASP A 531 12.94 -16.27 -4.26
N ASP A 532 14.19 -16.28 -3.81
CA ASP A 532 14.68 -15.47 -2.67
C ASP A 532 15.41 -14.18 -3.11
N SER A 533 15.14 -13.69 -4.33
CA SER A 533 15.83 -12.52 -4.90
C SER A 533 15.50 -11.20 -4.17
N GLU A 534 14.23 -10.94 -3.91
CA GLU A 534 13.72 -9.72 -3.27
C GLU A 534 13.43 -9.92 -1.77
N ILE A 535 12.90 -11.09 -1.38
CA ILE A 535 12.60 -11.42 0.02
C ILE A 535 13.65 -12.41 0.54
N PRO A 536 14.20 -12.19 1.75
CA PRO A 536 15.17 -13.12 2.32
C PRO A 536 14.57 -14.50 2.53
N ARG A 537 15.34 -15.55 2.23
CA ARG A 537 14.92 -16.93 2.42
C ARG A 537 14.45 -17.19 3.86
N ARG A 538 13.35 -17.92 3.99
CA ARG A 538 12.79 -18.33 5.28
C ARG A 538 13.79 -19.17 6.07
N LYS A 539 14.15 -18.73 7.28
CA LYS A 539 15.01 -19.49 8.21
C LYS A 539 14.19 -20.01 9.41
N PRO A 540 14.41 -21.27 9.86
CA PRO A 540 13.65 -21.83 10.98
C PRO A 540 13.91 -21.09 12.30
N SER A 541 15.12 -20.59 12.51
CA SER A 541 15.44 -19.77 13.69
C SER A 541 14.66 -18.47 13.80
N LYS A 542 13.95 -18.05 12.76
CA LYS A 542 13.22 -16.77 12.69
C LYS A 542 11.70 -16.92 12.65
N TYR A 543 11.14 -18.11 12.87
CA TYR A 543 9.69 -18.31 12.81
C TYR A 543 8.91 -17.43 13.79
N ILE A 544 9.41 -17.24 15.01
CA ILE A 544 8.80 -16.33 15.99
C ILE A 544 8.77 -14.90 15.44
N SER A 545 9.89 -14.42 14.89
CA SER A 545 9.99 -13.09 14.29
C SER A 545 9.07 -12.90 13.08
N TYR A 546 8.88 -13.93 12.25
CA TYR A 546 7.92 -13.84 11.13
C TYR A 546 6.47 -13.79 11.63
N ALA A 547 6.14 -14.55 12.69
CA ALA A 547 4.81 -14.54 13.28
C ALA A 547 4.49 -13.19 13.96
N THR A 548 5.43 -12.63 14.74
CA THR A 548 5.26 -11.30 15.36
C THR A 548 5.21 -10.20 14.29
N GLY A 549 6.08 -10.27 13.28
CA GLY A 549 6.04 -9.34 12.14
C GLY A 549 4.69 -9.34 11.41
N ASN A 550 4.06 -10.51 11.26
CA ASN A 550 2.73 -10.64 10.68
C ASN A 550 1.63 -9.99 11.54
N MET A 551 1.77 -9.95 12.86
CA MET A 551 0.85 -9.24 13.77
C MET A 551 1.01 -7.72 13.66
N HIS A 552 2.25 -7.24 13.53
CA HIS A 552 2.54 -5.80 13.47
C HIS A 552 2.27 -5.15 12.10
N PHE A 553 2.25 -5.94 11.01
CA PHE A 553 2.13 -5.44 9.63
C PHE A 553 1.04 -4.37 9.42
N ALA A 554 -0.18 -4.62 9.89
CA ALA A 554 -1.30 -3.69 9.68
C ALA A 554 -1.10 -2.34 10.40
N GLY A 555 -0.70 -2.39 11.68
CA GLY A 555 -0.49 -1.19 12.49
C GLY A 555 0.73 -0.39 12.02
N TYR A 556 1.85 -1.07 11.72
CA TYR A 556 3.04 -0.41 11.18
C TYR A 556 2.76 0.25 9.83
N PHE A 557 1.98 -0.39 8.95
CA PHE A 557 1.66 0.25 7.67
C PHE A 557 0.90 1.55 7.85
N ILE A 558 -0.13 1.57 8.68
CA ILE A 558 -0.91 2.78 8.96
C ILE A 558 -0.03 3.85 9.62
N GLY A 559 0.75 3.48 10.64
CA GLY A 559 1.62 4.44 11.36
C GLY A 559 2.70 5.07 10.47
N TYR A 560 3.40 4.26 9.66
CA TYR A 560 4.43 4.76 8.74
C TYR A 560 3.84 5.62 7.64
N LEU A 561 2.59 5.34 7.25
CA LEU A 561 1.90 6.14 6.27
C LEU A 561 1.50 7.52 6.81
N ILE A 562 0.98 7.59 8.05
CA ILE A 562 0.66 8.87 8.70
C ILE A 562 1.93 9.70 8.87
N TRP A 563 3.01 9.09 9.38
CA TRP A 563 4.27 9.79 9.57
C TRP A 563 4.89 10.23 8.24
N GLY A 564 4.85 9.35 7.24
CA GLY A 564 5.32 9.67 5.90
C GLY A 564 4.48 10.77 5.23
N TYR A 565 3.16 10.85 5.48
CA TYR A 565 2.32 11.95 5.03
C TYR A 565 2.82 13.29 5.60
N ILE A 566 3.05 13.36 6.92
CA ILE A 566 3.54 14.57 7.58
C ILE A 566 4.90 14.99 7.01
N LEU A 567 5.83 14.04 6.90
CA LEU A 567 7.17 14.30 6.39
C LEU A 567 7.17 14.79 4.93
N ILE A 568 6.42 14.11 4.05
CA ILE A 568 6.30 14.53 2.65
C ILE A 568 5.60 15.89 2.57
N ALA A 569 4.58 16.16 3.40
CA ALA A 569 3.87 17.44 3.42
C ALA A 569 4.76 18.61 3.82
N VAL A 570 5.56 18.46 4.87
CA VAL A 570 6.53 19.47 5.32
C VAL A 570 7.60 19.71 4.25
N PHE A 571 8.15 18.65 3.65
CA PHE A 571 9.18 18.82 2.64
C PHE A 571 8.64 19.42 1.34
N ALA A 572 7.44 19.02 0.92
CA ALA A 572 6.76 19.58 -0.25
C ALA A 572 6.39 21.05 -0.03
N SER A 573 5.93 21.44 1.17
CA SER A 573 5.62 22.84 1.47
C SER A 573 6.88 23.70 1.45
N LEU A 574 7.98 23.24 2.06
CA LEU A 574 9.28 23.93 1.99
C LEU A 574 9.77 24.10 0.55
N LEU A 575 9.62 23.08 -0.30
CA LEU A 575 9.97 23.16 -1.71
C LEU A 575 9.12 24.20 -2.46
N TRP A 576 7.80 24.16 -2.31
CA TRP A 576 6.91 25.10 -3.01
C TRP A 576 7.05 26.53 -2.50
N ILE A 577 7.23 26.73 -1.18
CA ILE A 577 7.52 28.05 -0.60
C ILE A 577 8.85 28.59 -1.15
N SER A 578 9.88 27.75 -1.25
CA SER A 578 11.17 28.15 -1.82
C SER A 578 11.03 28.56 -3.29
N ILE A 579 10.23 27.83 -4.08
CA ILE A 579 9.97 28.15 -5.49
C ILE A 579 9.23 29.48 -5.62
N GLU A 580 8.15 29.69 -4.85
CA GLU A 580 7.39 30.94 -4.85
C GLU A 580 8.24 32.14 -4.38
N ALA A 581 9.04 31.97 -3.33
CA ALA A 581 9.98 32.99 -2.88
C ALA A 581 10.96 33.37 -4.00
N LEU A 582 11.52 32.39 -4.72
CA LEU A 582 12.41 32.67 -5.85
C LEU A 582 11.72 33.42 -6.99
N ILE A 583 10.44 33.16 -7.26
CA ILE A 583 9.66 33.85 -8.29
C ILE A 583 9.40 35.31 -7.88
N ILE A 584 8.97 35.54 -6.62
CA ILE A 584 8.53 36.85 -6.12
C ILE A 584 9.71 37.80 -5.89
N TYR A 585 10.76 37.32 -5.23
CA TYR A 585 11.94 38.17 -4.96
C TYR A 585 12.67 38.59 -6.23
N ARG A 586 12.34 37.99 -7.38
CA ARG A 586 12.92 38.27 -8.69
C ARG A 586 14.44 38.42 -8.64
N ASN A 587 15.09 37.77 -7.67
CA ASN A 587 16.53 37.76 -7.51
C ASN A 587 17.08 36.67 -8.42
N ALA A 588 16.76 36.84 -9.70
CA ALA A 588 17.32 36.03 -10.78
C ALA A 588 18.85 36.08 -10.68
N GLN A 589 19.48 37.13 -10.13
CA GLN A 589 20.92 37.22 -9.96
C GLN A 589 21.52 36.18 -9.00
N LEU A 590 20.95 35.94 -7.82
CA LEU A 590 21.48 34.90 -6.91
C LEU A 590 21.27 33.50 -7.49
N LEU A 591 20.07 33.21 -7.99
CA LEU A 591 19.77 31.93 -8.62
C LEU A 591 20.64 31.72 -9.87
N GLU A 592 20.80 32.74 -10.71
CA GLU A 592 21.66 32.73 -11.89
C GLU A 592 23.13 32.55 -11.53
N SER A 593 23.62 33.19 -10.46
CA SER A 593 25.00 33.03 -10.01
C SER A 593 25.27 31.59 -9.55
N ILE A 594 24.33 31.01 -8.79
CA ILE A 594 24.39 29.62 -8.35
C ILE A 594 24.27 28.67 -9.55
N LEU A 595 23.33 28.90 -10.47
CA LEU A 595 23.11 28.04 -11.63
C LEU A 595 24.29 28.11 -12.61
N LYS A 596 24.89 29.29 -12.82
CA LYS A 596 26.12 29.49 -13.60
C LYS A 596 27.30 28.73 -13.01
N ALA A 597 27.39 28.59 -11.68
CA ALA A 597 28.43 27.79 -11.04
C ALA A 597 28.13 26.28 -11.12
N ILE A 598 26.89 25.87 -10.91
CA ILE A 598 26.50 24.45 -10.82
C ILE A 598 26.41 23.79 -12.20
N ILE A 599 25.82 24.43 -13.22
CA ILE A 599 25.59 23.81 -14.54
C ILE A 599 26.89 23.30 -15.17
N PRO A 600 27.98 24.09 -15.28
CA PRO A 600 29.23 23.59 -15.88
C PRO A 600 29.79 22.38 -15.14
N SER A 601 29.71 22.37 -13.80
CA SER A 601 30.21 21.27 -12.99
C SER A 601 29.42 19.97 -13.23
N LEU A 602 28.09 20.04 -13.32
CA LEU A 602 27.24 18.89 -13.65
C LEU A 602 27.50 18.41 -15.09
N LEU A 603 27.62 19.34 -16.04
CA LEU A 603 27.87 19.03 -17.44
C LEU A 603 29.22 18.31 -17.60
N LEU A 604 30.25 18.75 -16.89
CA LEU A 604 31.56 18.11 -16.87
C LEU A 604 31.49 16.68 -16.29
N ILE A 605 30.70 16.44 -15.24
CA ILE A 605 30.46 15.09 -14.70
C ILE A 605 29.82 14.18 -15.75
N TYR A 606 28.75 14.65 -16.41
CA TYR A 606 28.09 13.87 -17.46
C TYR A 606 29.03 13.62 -18.64
N PHE A 607 29.72 14.67 -19.12
CA PHE A 607 30.67 14.57 -20.23
C PHE A 607 31.73 13.51 -19.95
N LYS A 608 32.38 13.60 -18.79
CA LYS A 608 33.41 12.66 -18.38
C LYS A 608 32.86 11.24 -18.20
N ALA A 609 31.65 11.07 -17.65
CA ALA A 609 31.02 9.75 -17.53
C ALA A 609 30.75 9.09 -18.89
N TYR A 610 30.27 9.86 -19.87
CA TYR A 610 30.05 9.36 -21.24
C TYR A 610 31.36 9.10 -21.99
N LEU A 611 32.34 10.00 -21.88
CA LEU A 611 33.67 9.82 -22.46
C LEU A 611 34.33 8.53 -21.94
N ASN A 612 34.28 8.29 -20.62
CA ASN A 612 34.80 7.05 -20.02
C ASN A 612 34.07 5.81 -20.55
N LYS A 613 32.75 5.87 -20.75
CA LYS A 613 31.97 4.76 -21.31
C LYS A 613 32.34 4.45 -22.76
N ILE A 614 32.53 5.48 -23.58
CA ILE A 614 32.94 5.36 -24.98
C ILE A 614 34.35 4.77 -25.08
N LEU A 615 35.32 5.32 -24.35
CA LEU A 615 36.69 4.81 -24.33
C LEU A 615 36.75 3.37 -23.79
N ALA A 616 35.96 3.06 -22.74
CA ALA A 616 35.83 1.69 -22.23
C ALA A 616 35.32 0.73 -23.30
N GLN A 617 34.27 1.09 -24.02
CA GLN A 617 33.66 0.24 -25.02
C GLN A 617 34.57 0.04 -26.24
N TYR A 618 35.14 1.11 -26.81
CA TYR A 618 35.82 1.03 -28.11
C TYR A 618 37.35 0.88 -28.02
N VAL A 619 37.98 1.41 -26.97
CA VAL A 619 39.45 1.45 -26.86
C VAL A 619 39.96 0.39 -25.89
N PHE A 620 39.33 0.27 -24.72
CA PHE A 620 39.84 -0.58 -23.64
C PHE A 620 39.35 -2.03 -23.71
N LEU A 621 38.06 -2.28 -23.97
CA LEU A 621 37.50 -3.64 -24.01
C LEU A 621 37.60 -4.29 -25.40
N GLN A 622 37.73 -5.61 -25.40
CA GLN A 622 37.63 -6.43 -26.60
C GLN A 622 36.17 -6.52 -27.08
N HIS A 623 35.99 -6.66 -28.41
CA HIS A 623 34.68 -6.84 -29.06
C HIS A 623 33.60 -5.82 -28.63
N ALA A 624 33.97 -4.56 -28.42
CA ALA A 624 33.06 -3.48 -28.07
C ALA A 624 32.22 -3.75 -26.79
N GLY A 625 32.81 -4.41 -25.80
CA GLY A 625 32.16 -4.65 -24.50
C GLY A 625 31.40 -5.98 -24.36
N LYS A 626 31.49 -6.88 -25.34
CA LYS A 626 30.88 -8.22 -25.26
C LYS A 626 31.54 -9.15 -24.24
N VAL A 627 32.84 -8.99 -24.04
CA VAL A 627 33.63 -9.78 -23.09
C VAL A 627 34.39 -8.81 -22.20
N LEU A 628 34.44 -9.09 -20.90
CA LEU A 628 35.24 -8.33 -19.94
C LEU A 628 36.74 -8.71 -20.07
N ALA A 629 37.31 -8.48 -21.25
CA ALA A 629 38.70 -8.71 -21.57
C ALA A 629 39.30 -7.42 -22.14
N MET A 630 40.49 -7.07 -21.66
CA MET A 630 41.17 -5.82 -22.04
C MET A 630 41.92 -6.00 -23.36
N LYS A 631 41.78 -5.07 -24.30
CA LYS A 631 42.50 -5.04 -25.58
C LYS A 631 43.85 -4.36 -25.46
N ASN A 632 43.91 -3.16 -24.87
CA ASN A 632 45.13 -2.37 -24.75
C ASN A 632 45.42 -1.96 -23.30
N ARG A 633 46.09 -2.87 -22.57
CA ARG A 633 46.36 -2.71 -21.13
C ARG A 633 47.23 -1.48 -20.84
N ARG A 634 48.22 -1.16 -21.67
CA ARG A 634 49.13 -0.01 -21.46
C ARG A 634 48.38 1.33 -21.49
N LEU A 635 47.55 1.54 -22.50
CA LEU A 635 46.77 2.76 -22.66
C LEU A 635 45.76 2.92 -21.52
N LEU A 636 45.17 1.81 -21.05
CA LEU A 636 44.31 1.83 -19.87
C LEU A 636 45.07 2.29 -18.61
N MET A 637 46.28 1.81 -18.36
CA MET A 637 47.06 2.23 -17.18
C MET A 637 47.40 3.73 -17.23
N ILE A 638 47.81 4.25 -18.38
CA ILE A 638 48.08 5.69 -18.58
C ILE A 638 46.81 6.51 -18.37
N PHE A 639 45.69 6.05 -18.94
CA PHE A 639 44.40 6.72 -18.79
C PHE A 639 43.93 6.76 -17.33
N ILE A 640 44.04 5.64 -16.60
CA ILE A 640 43.69 5.58 -15.18
C ILE A 640 44.53 6.56 -14.36
N TYR A 641 45.85 6.66 -14.64
CA TYR A 641 46.74 7.59 -13.94
C TYR A 641 46.31 9.05 -14.11
N PHE A 642 46.04 9.51 -15.34
CA PHE A 642 45.59 10.89 -15.57
C PHE A 642 44.15 11.12 -15.07
N ASN A 643 43.26 10.14 -15.23
CA ASN A 643 41.88 10.25 -14.79
C ASN A 643 41.75 10.26 -13.26
N PHE A 644 42.73 9.75 -12.50
CA PHE A 644 42.75 9.79 -11.04
C PHE A 644 42.60 11.22 -10.47
N PHE A 645 43.33 12.19 -11.02
CA PHE A 645 43.28 13.57 -10.54
C PHE A 645 41.92 14.23 -10.78
N LEU A 646 41.29 13.97 -11.93
CA LEU A 646 39.94 14.45 -12.25
C LEU A 646 38.86 13.73 -11.41
N ASP A 647 39.06 12.43 -11.15
CA ASP A 647 38.15 11.60 -10.34
C ASP A 647 38.10 12.04 -8.88
N ALA A 648 39.22 12.50 -8.32
CA ALA A 648 39.27 13.00 -6.95
C ALA A 648 38.33 14.21 -6.75
N PHE A 649 38.39 15.19 -7.66
CA PHE A 649 37.51 16.37 -7.62
C PHE A 649 36.05 16.01 -7.90
N LEU A 650 35.78 15.22 -8.95
CA LEU A 650 34.43 14.81 -9.30
C LEU A 650 33.80 13.88 -8.25
N GLY A 651 34.62 13.13 -7.53
CA GLY A 651 34.20 12.29 -6.40
C GLY A 651 33.56 13.08 -5.28
N PHE A 652 34.09 14.27 -4.97
CA PHE A 652 33.50 15.17 -3.97
C PHE A 652 32.09 15.63 -4.38
N ILE A 653 31.92 16.13 -5.61
CA ILE A 653 30.60 16.55 -6.13
C ILE A 653 29.65 15.35 -6.20
N SER A 654 30.14 14.17 -6.60
CA SER A 654 29.34 12.94 -6.60
C SER A 654 28.87 12.53 -5.20
N SER A 655 29.62 12.85 -4.15
CA SER A 655 29.24 12.58 -2.75
C SER A 655 28.04 13.45 -2.33
N ILE A 656 28.05 14.73 -2.69
CA ILE A 656 26.92 15.65 -2.45
C ILE A 656 25.67 15.15 -3.21
N ILE A 657 25.83 14.79 -4.49
CA ILE A 657 24.73 14.23 -5.29
C ILE A 657 24.20 12.93 -4.67
N ARG A 658 25.07 12.08 -4.11
CA ARG A 658 24.67 10.85 -3.40
C ARG A 658 23.81 11.18 -2.17
N LEU A 659 24.19 12.19 -1.40
CA LEU A 659 23.43 12.64 -0.24
C LEU A 659 22.04 13.15 -0.67
N ILE A 660 21.97 14.05 -1.66
CA ILE A 660 20.70 14.59 -2.16
C ILE A 660 19.78 13.47 -2.67
N LYS A 661 20.30 12.54 -3.48
CA LYS A 661 19.53 11.38 -3.97
C LYS A 661 19.02 10.50 -2.82
N SER A 662 19.84 10.30 -1.78
CA SER A 662 19.45 9.49 -0.63
C SER A 662 18.33 10.14 0.19
N VAL A 663 18.36 11.46 0.37
CA VAL A 663 17.29 12.21 1.06
C VAL A 663 16.00 12.13 0.25
N ILE A 664 16.03 12.45 -1.05
CA ILE A 664 14.84 12.41 -1.91
C ILE A 664 14.24 11.00 -1.96
N ALA A 665 15.08 9.97 -2.13
CA ALA A 665 14.62 8.59 -2.12
C ALA A 665 14.04 8.20 -0.76
N GLY A 666 14.70 8.56 0.35
CA GLY A 666 14.22 8.31 1.71
C GLY A 666 12.83 8.90 1.94
N MET A 667 12.61 10.15 1.54
CA MET A 667 11.31 10.83 1.69
C MET A 667 10.20 10.14 0.89
N ILE A 668 10.48 9.76 -0.37
CA ILE A 668 9.48 9.12 -1.24
C ILE A 668 9.16 7.69 -0.78
N TYR A 669 10.15 6.94 -0.30
CA TYR A 669 9.99 5.54 0.11
C TYR A 669 9.57 5.37 1.58
N MET A 670 9.52 6.44 2.39
CA MET A 670 9.22 6.35 3.82
C MET A 670 7.85 5.70 4.13
N CYS A 671 6.84 5.95 3.29
CA CYS A 671 5.50 5.39 3.46
C CYS A 671 5.41 3.88 3.12
N ARG A 672 6.47 3.28 2.57
CA ARG A 672 6.46 1.93 2.02
C ARG A 672 7.21 0.96 2.92
N LEU A 673 6.55 -0.16 3.23
CA LEU A 673 7.14 -1.24 4.03
C LEU A 673 7.86 -2.31 3.20
N ASP A 674 7.69 -2.32 1.88
CA ASP A 674 8.29 -3.34 1.00
C ASP A 674 9.75 -3.05 0.65
N TYR A 675 10.24 -1.85 0.95
CA TYR A 675 11.61 -1.42 0.72
C TYR A 675 12.22 -0.88 2.02
N SER A 676 13.43 -1.35 2.35
CA SER A 676 14.14 -0.81 3.51
C SER A 676 15.03 0.38 3.12
N PRO A 677 14.82 1.58 3.69
CA PRO A 677 15.67 2.75 3.41
C PRO A 677 17.10 2.58 3.95
N LEU A 678 17.32 1.65 4.88
CA LEU A 678 18.62 1.40 5.54
C LEU A 678 19.59 0.56 4.68
N GLY A 679 19.12 0.01 3.55
CA GLY A 679 19.92 -0.79 2.62
C GLY A 679 20.15 -2.25 3.04
N ARG A 680 20.64 -3.08 2.12
CA ARG A 680 20.55 -4.56 2.21
C ARG A 680 21.19 -5.22 3.44
N LYS A 681 22.28 -4.66 3.98
CA LYS A 681 22.95 -5.21 5.17
C LYS A 681 22.24 -4.83 6.48
N LEU A 682 21.47 -3.73 6.47
CA LEU A 682 20.79 -3.17 7.63
C LEU A 682 19.26 -3.39 7.58
N GLU A 683 18.75 -4.15 6.60
CA GLU A 683 17.34 -4.56 6.49
C GLU A 683 16.78 -5.20 7.78
N LEU A 684 17.64 -5.81 8.60
CA LEU A 684 17.25 -6.44 9.87
C LEU A 684 16.93 -5.44 10.97
N PHE A 685 17.48 -4.22 10.88
CA PHE A 685 17.22 -3.15 11.85
C PHE A 685 15.92 -2.40 11.53
N ASP A 686 15.35 -2.65 10.34
CA ASP A 686 14.10 -2.06 9.91
C ASP A 686 12.90 -2.89 10.39
N GLY A 687 12.22 -2.40 11.42
CA GLY A 687 11.01 -3.01 11.95
C GLY A 687 9.86 -3.07 10.93
N GLY A 688 9.76 -2.09 10.04
CA GLY A 688 8.74 -2.02 8.99
C GLY A 688 8.92 -3.11 7.94
N PHE A 689 10.14 -3.21 7.39
CA PHE A 689 10.47 -4.26 6.41
C PHE A 689 10.43 -5.68 7.01
N SER A 690 10.85 -5.84 8.27
CA SER A 690 10.73 -7.11 9.00
C SER A 690 9.27 -7.56 9.14
N ALA A 691 8.37 -6.63 9.49
CA ALA A 691 6.93 -6.90 9.56
C ALA A 691 6.34 -7.31 8.20
N TYR A 692 6.75 -6.63 7.13
CA TYR A 692 6.37 -6.98 5.75
C TYR A 692 6.84 -8.39 5.34
N CYS A 693 8.09 -8.74 5.64
CA CYS A 693 8.62 -10.09 5.38
C CYS A 693 7.84 -11.15 6.17
N GLY A 694 7.53 -10.89 7.44
CA GLY A 694 6.69 -11.75 8.28
C GLY A 694 5.31 -11.98 7.68
N PHE A 695 4.68 -10.91 7.17
CA PHE A 695 3.40 -10.99 6.47
C PHE A 695 3.47 -11.88 5.22
N ILE A 696 4.42 -11.64 4.31
CA ILE A 696 4.53 -12.43 3.06
C ILE A 696 4.80 -13.91 3.34
N HIS A 697 5.71 -14.22 4.28
CA HIS A 697 6.00 -15.61 4.63
C HIS A 697 4.83 -16.32 5.28
N THR A 698 4.01 -15.61 6.07
CA THR A 698 2.82 -16.19 6.72
C THR A 698 1.73 -16.45 5.69
N GLU A 699 1.44 -15.50 4.80
CA GLU A 699 0.50 -15.70 3.68
C GLU A 699 0.96 -16.85 2.77
N CYS A 700 2.25 -16.93 2.45
CA CYS A 700 2.77 -18.02 1.63
C CYS A 700 2.61 -19.40 2.30
N ALA A 701 2.77 -19.47 3.62
CA ALA A 701 2.69 -20.72 4.37
C ALA A 701 1.26 -21.26 4.48
N HIS A 702 0.29 -20.38 4.74
CA HIS A 702 -1.09 -20.79 4.98
C HIS A 702 -1.96 -20.77 3.71
N ARG A 703 -1.53 -20.03 2.67
CA ARG A 703 -2.35 -19.77 1.48
C ARG A 703 -1.62 -20.10 0.18
N HIS A 704 -0.87 -21.19 0.17
CA HIS A 704 -0.25 -21.68 -1.06
C HIS A 704 -1.32 -22.24 -2.01
N PRO A 705 -1.54 -21.66 -3.21
CA PRO A 705 -2.67 -22.01 -4.08
C PRO A 705 -2.64 -23.48 -4.52
N ILE A 706 -1.45 -24.03 -4.78
CA ILE A 706 -1.29 -25.44 -5.17
C ILE A 706 -1.70 -26.38 -4.03
N MET A 707 -1.37 -26.03 -2.79
CA MET A 707 -1.69 -26.86 -1.63
C MET A 707 -3.19 -26.85 -1.34
N LEU A 708 -3.82 -25.68 -1.44
CA LEU A 708 -5.28 -25.55 -1.28
C LEU A 708 -6.05 -26.34 -2.35
N VAL A 709 -5.63 -26.27 -3.62
CA VAL A 709 -6.23 -27.06 -4.70
C VAL A 709 -6.01 -28.56 -4.48
N PHE A 710 -4.82 -28.97 -4.03
CA PHE A 710 -4.52 -30.37 -3.73
C PHE A 710 -5.40 -30.92 -2.59
N VAL A 711 -5.44 -30.22 -1.45
CA VAL A 711 -6.24 -30.62 -0.29
C VAL A 711 -7.74 -30.62 -0.63
N SER A 712 -8.21 -29.64 -1.38
CA SER A 712 -9.61 -29.57 -1.81
C SER A 712 -10.03 -30.71 -2.73
N HIS A 713 -9.15 -31.16 -3.63
CA HIS A 713 -9.41 -32.37 -4.42
C HIS A 713 -9.48 -33.64 -3.55
N ILE A 714 -8.59 -33.78 -2.56
CA ILE A 714 -8.63 -34.90 -1.61
C ILE A 714 -9.94 -34.87 -0.81
N LEU A 715 -10.27 -33.71 -0.24
CA LEU A 715 -11.48 -33.53 0.56
C LEU A 715 -12.74 -33.82 -0.25
N ARG A 716 -12.83 -33.34 -1.50
CA ARG A 716 -13.95 -33.64 -2.41
C ARG A 716 -14.10 -35.15 -2.61
N GLN A 717 -12.99 -35.86 -2.84
CA GLN A 717 -13.03 -37.32 -3.03
C GLN A 717 -13.45 -38.06 -1.76
N CYS A 718 -12.97 -37.65 -0.59
CA CYS A 718 -13.36 -38.25 0.69
C CYS A 718 -14.84 -38.05 0.98
N LYS A 719 -15.34 -36.81 0.84
CA LYS A 719 -16.75 -36.47 1.09
C LYS A 719 -17.69 -37.17 0.11
N MET A 720 -17.38 -37.18 -1.19
CA MET A 720 -18.19 -37.89 -2.19
C MET A 720 -18.31 -39.39 -1.90
N LYS A 721 -17.27 -40.02 -1.33
CA LYS A 721 -17.34 -41.42 -0.90
C LYS A 721 -18.19 -41.62 0.34
N GLN A 722 -18.13 -40.70 1.31
CA GLN A 722 -18.95 -40.73 2.52
C GLN A 722 -20.44 -40.62 2.16
N PHE A 723 -20.84 -39.61 1.39
CA PHE A 723 -22.25 -39.44 0.98
C PHE A 723 -22.76 -40.57 0.09
N ALA A 724 -21.93 -41.11 -0.81
CA ALA A 724 -22.30 -42.29 -1.59
C ALA A 724 -22.45 -43.56 -0.73
N HIS A 725 -21.84 -43.62 0.46
CA HIS A 725 -22.05 -44.74 1.39
C HIS A 725 -23.35 -44.57 2.17
N ASP A 726 -23.63 -43.35 2.64
CA ASP A 726 -24.88 -43.02 3.36
C ASP A 726 -26.11 -43.21 2.47
N ASP A 727 -26.07 -42.78 1.20
CA ASP A 727 -27.18 -42.99 0.25
C ASP A 727 -27.37 -44.47 -0.13
N ASN A 728 -26.31 -45.29 -0.09
CA ASN A 728 -26.44 -46.73 -0.30
C ASN A 728 -27.03 -47.47 0.91
N LEU A 729 -27.02 -46.89 2.12
CA LEU A 729 -27.81 -47.41 3.25
C LEU A 729 -29.31 -47.11 3.09
N ILE A 730 -29.66 -46.04 2.36
CA ILE A 730 -31.06 -45.62 2.13
C ILE A 730 -31.61 -46.20 0.80
N GLY A 731 -30.74 -46.46 -0.17
CA GLY A 731 -31.10 -46.94 -1.52
C GLY A 731 -31.30 -48.46 -1.67
N VAL A 732 -31.10 -49.26 -0.63
CA VAL A 732 -31.37 -50.72 -0.68
C VAL A 732 -32.87 -51.04 -0.77
N THR A 733 -33.76 -50.08 -0.49
CA THR A 733 -35.21 -50.32 -0.54
C THR A 733 -35.86 -50.08 -1.91
N ILE A 734 -35.16 -49.46 -2.89
CA ILE A 734 -35.77 -49.17 -4.21
C ILE A 734 -34.75 -49.33 -5.34
N GLN A 735 -34.38 -50.57 -5.69
CA GLN A 735 -33.86 -50.86 -7.03
C GLN A 735 -33.91 -52.36 -7.40
N ASN A 736 -35.10 -52.94 -7.49
CA ASN A 736 -35.32 -54.05 -8.40
C ASN A 736 -35.65 -53.48 -9.79
N ASN A 737 -34.90 -53.94 -10.80
CA ASN A 737 -35.03 -53.67 -12.24
C ASN A 737 -34.35 -52.41 -12.80
N ARG A 738 -33.01 -52.49 -12.96
CA ARG A 738 -32.32 -52.22 -14.24
C ARG A 738 -30.86 -52.68 -14.15
N GLN A 739 -30.55 -53.76 -14.86
CA GLN A 739 -29.19 -54.28 -14.99
C GLN A 739 -28.28 -53.25 -15.70
N ARG A 740 -27.52 -52.49 -14.92
CA ARG A 740 -26.21 -51.98 -15.36
C ARG A 740 -25.17 -53.01 -14.92
N ILE A 741 -24.36 -53.49 -15.87
CA ILE A 741 -23.24 -54.40 -15.59
C ILE A 741 -22.27 -53.69 -14.64
N ILE A 742 -22.37 -54.00 -13.34
CA ILE A 742 -21.45 -53.54 -12.31
C ILE A 742 -20.24 -54.47 -12.35
N MET A 743 -19.13 -54.01 -12.93
CA MET A 743 -17.87 -54.72 -12.79
C MET A 743 -17.49 -54.82 -11.30
N PRO A 744 -16.95 -55.96 -10.82
CA PRO A 744 -16.60 -56.14 -9.41
C PRO A 744 -15.57 -55.08 -8.97
N LYS A 745 -15.76 -54.50 -7.77
CA LYS A 745 -14.92 -53.41 -7.20
C LYS A 745 -13.42 -53.68 -7.32
N GLU A 746 -12.99 -54.93 -7.20
CA GLU A 746 -11.58 -55.32 -7.34
C GLU A 746 -11.02 -55.14 -8.75
N LYS A 747 -11.75 -55.55 -9.81
CA LYS A 747 -11.30 -55.39 -11.21
C LYS A 747 -11.19 -53.91 -11.57
N ARG A 748 -12.13 -53.09 -11.12
CA ARG A 748 -12.09 -51.61 -11.28
C ARG A 748 -10.91 -50.98 -10.55
N ASN A 749 -10.57 -51.44 -9.35
CA ASN A 749 -9.41 -50.95 -8.60
C ASN A 749 -8.08 -51.36 -9.24
N ARG A 750 -7.98 -52.57 -9.82
CA ARG A 750 -6.80 -53.02 -10.56
C ARG A 750 -6.60 -52.20 -11.84
N SER A 751 -7.64 -51.96 -12.64
CA SER A 751 -7.51 -51.15 -13.86
C SER A 751 -7.07 -49.71 -13.58
N LEU A 752 -7.61 -49.09 -12.52
CA LEU A 752 -7.22 -47.74 -12.08
C LEU A 752 -5.77 -47.70 -11.57
N ARG A 753 -5.29 -48.75 -10.88
CA ARG A 753 -3.87 -48.85 -10.47
C ARG A 753 -2.95 -48.92 -11.69
N THR A 754 -3.30 -49.70 -12.70
CA THR A 754 -2.50 -49.81 -13.94
C THR A 754 -2.43 -48.47 -14.67
N ILE A 755 -3.57 -47.76 -14.81
CA ILE A 755 -3.61 -46.42 -15.41
C ILE A 755 -2.71 -45.43 -14.65
N ARG A 756 -2.76 -45.42 -13.31
CA ARG A 756 -1.89 -44.55 -12.48
C ARG A 756 -0.41 -44.89 -12.66
N LYS A 757 -0.05 -46.17 -12.76
CA LYS A 757 1.33 -46.60 -13.03
C LYS A 757 1.83 -46.09 -14.38
N TRP A 758 1.00 -46.16 -15.43
CA TRP A 758 1.34 -45.61 -16.75
C TRP A 758 1.48 -44.08 -16.73
N HIS A 759 0.59 -43.35 -16.06
CA HIS A 759 0.74 -41.90 -15.89
C HIS A 759 2.01 -41.52 -15.14
N LEU A 760 2.36 -42.26 -14.08
CA LEU A 760 3.62 -42.07 -13.36
C LEU A 760 4.83 -42.34 -14.28
N GLY A 761 4.80 -43.42 -15.06
CA GLY A 761 5.83 -43.74 -16.05
C GLY A 761 6.04 -42.61 -17.05
N LEU A 762 4.94 -42.08 -17.61
CA LEU A 762 4.98 -40.96 -18.55
C LEU A 762 5.54 -39.67 -17.90
N LEU A 763 5.14 -39.38 -16.66
CA LEU A 763 5.64 -38.22 -15.90
C LEU A 763 7.15 -38.31 -15.69
N LEU A 764 7.65 -39.47 -15.29
CA LEU A 764 9.07 -39.71 -15.02
C LEU A 764 9.90 -39.72 -16.31
N ALA A 765 9.38 -40.28 -17.40
CA ALA A 765 10.06 -40.25 -18.70
C ALA A 765 10.24 -38.83 -19.24
N ARG A 766 9.24 -37.95 -19.03
CA ARG A 766 9.30 -36.54 -19.46
C ARG A 766 10.10 -35.63 -18.50
N ASN A 767 10.33 -36.06 -17.26
CA ASN A 767 10.99 -35.26 -16.22
C ASN A 767 12.12 -36.06 -15.55
N PRO A 768 13.29 -36.23 -16.21
CA PRO A 768 14.35 -37.11 -15.71
C PRO A 768 14.90 -36.69 -14.35
N MET A 769 14.93 -35.39 -14.04
CA MET A 769 15.37 -34.88 -12.73
C MET A 769 14.51 -35.38 -11.57
N ILE A 770 13.21 -35.59 -11.77
CA ILE A 770 12.30 -36.10 -10.73
C ILE A 770 12.65 -37.55 -10.38
N VAL A 771 13.18 -38.33 -11.33
CA VAL A 771 13.61 -39.72 -11.08
C VAL A 771 14.72 -39.77 -10.03
N PHE A 772 15.70 -38.87 -10.14
CA PHE A 772 16.79 -38.77 -9.17
C PHE A 772 16.27 -38.44 -7.77
N PHE A 773 15.45 -37.39 -7.65
CA PHE A 773 14.87 -36.99 -6.36
C PHE A 773 13.97 -38.08 -5.76
N ARG A 774 13.18 -38.77 -6.59
CA ARG A 774 12.31 -39.86 -6.16
C ARG A 774 13.12 -41.04 -5.62
N LYS A 775 14.19 -41.46 -6.30
CA LYS A 775 15.07 -42.54 -5.82
C LYS A 775 15.73 -42.15 -4.49
N ALA A 776 16.28 -40.95 -4.41
CA ALA A 776 16.89 -40.45 -3.17
C ALA A 776 15.89 -40.39 -2.00
N TYR A 777 14.65 -39.96 -2.26
CA TYR A 777 13.59 -39.91 -1.26
C TYR A 777 13.15 -41.30 -0.80
N LEU A 778 12.95 -42.25 -1.73
CA LEU A 778 12.61 -43.63 -1.39
C LEU A 778 13.72 -44.30 -0.57
N ASN A 779 14.99 -44.06 -0.92
CA ASN A 779 16.12 -44.59 -0.15
C ASN A 779 16.15 -44.02 1.29
N ARG A 780 15.80 -42.74 1.49
CA ARG A 780 15.69 -42.17 2.84
C ARG A 780 14.55 -42.76 3.65
N LEU A 781 13.39 -42.99 3.03
CA LEU A 781 12.27 -43.67 3.72
C LEU A 781 12.68 -45.07 4.18
N HIS A 782 13.33 -45.84 3.30
CA HIS A 782 13.83 -47.17 3.66
C HIS A 782 14.84 -47.12 4.81
N MET A 783 15.73 -46.12 4.87
CA MET A 783 16.67 -45.96 5.98
C MET A 783 16.00 -45.56 7.31
N ASN A 784 14.94 -44.74 7.26
CA ASN A 784 14.18 -44.37 8.46
C ASN A 784 13.31 -45.53 8.98
N ASP A 785 12.80 -46.38 8.08
CA ASP A 785 12.07 -47.60 8.44
C ASP A 785 12.98 -48.69 9.03
N ILE A 786 14.31 -48.58 8.85
CA ILE A 786 15.32 -49.46 9.49
C ILE A 786 15.69 -48.95 10.90
N GLN A 787 15.45 -47.68 11.23
CA GLN A 787 15.76 -47.09 12.54
C GLN A 787 14.82 -47.38 13.74
N PRO A 788 13.74 -48.19 13.67
CA PRO A 788 13.02 -48.62 14.87
C PRO A 788 13.30 -50.07 15.29
N LEU A 789 14.40 -50.72 14.86
CA LEU A 789 14.68 -52.12 15.24
C LEU A 789 15.98 -52.39 16.01
N ASP A 790 16.91 -51.43 16.13
CA ASP A 790 18.23 -51.66 16.76
C ASP A 790 18.36 -51.11 18.20
N THR A 791 17.27 -50.69 18.86
CA THR A 791 17.31 -50.18 20.25
C THR A 791 16.46 -50.98 21.24
N LEU A 792 16.25 -52.27 21.01
CA LEU A 792 15.49 -53.13 21.94
C LEU A 792 16.27 -54.33 22.52
N ASP A 793 17.59 -54.36 22.40
CA ASP A 793 18.43 -55.33 23.13
C ASP A 793 19.60 -54.61 23.82
N SER A 794 19.35 -54.09 25.02
CA SER A 794 20.34 -53.98 26.11
C SER A 794 19.62 -53.49 27.36
N ASP A 795 19.15 -54.44 28.16
CA ASP A 795 18.81 -54.22 29.56
C ASP A 795 20.08 -53.80 30.32
N ASP A 796 20.16 -52.53 30.72
CA ASP A 796 21.05 -52.06 31.78
C ASP A 796 20.35 -50.93 32.56
N PRO A 797 19.95 -51.13 33.84
CA PRO A 797 19.05 -50.21 34.54
C PRO A 797 19.73 -49.03 35.23
N ASN A 798 20.94 -48.62 34.84
CA ASN A 798 21.68 -47.54 35.49
C ASN A 798 22.22 -46.50 34.49
N ASN A 799 21.34 -45.66 33.93
CA ASN A 799 21.74 -44.32 33.48
C ASN A 799 20.53 -43.40 33.22
N ILE A 800 19.71 -43.19 34.25
CA ILE A 800 18.73 -42.09 34.28
C ILE A 800 19.35 -40.94 35.09
N MET A 801 20.28 -40.20 34.47
CA MET A 801 20.61 -38.81 34.79
C MET A 801 21.82 -38.39 33.93
N ASN A 802 21.54 -37.85 32.74
CA ASN A 802 22.35 -36.86 32.00
C ASN A 802 22.03 -36.89 30.49
N GLN A 803 20.80 -36.53 30.14
CA GLN A 803 20.49 -36.05 28.78
C GLN A 803 19.62 -34.80 28.86
N GLY A 804 20.21 -33.76 29.44
CA GLY A 804 19.64 -32.42 29.51
C GLY A 804 20.68 -31.36 29.18
N MET A 805 21.57 -31.60 28.21
CA MET A 805 22.47 -30.60 27.60
C MET A 805 23.47 -31.32 26.68
N SER A 806 23.23 -31.32 25.36
CA SER A 806 24.26 -31.30 24.30
C SER A 806 23.68 -31.75 22.94
N THR A 807 22.90 -30.88 22.29
CA THR A 807 22.75 -30.90 20.83
C THR A 807 23.00 -29.50 20.28
N HIS A 808 24.15 -28.94 20.66
CA HIS A 808 24.83 -27.91 19.88
C HIS A 808 26.11 -28.51 19.32
N ALA A 809 26.41 -28.14 18.07
CA ALA A 809 27.58 -28.52 17.28
C ALA A 809 27.48 -29.83 16.50
N HIS A 810 26.99 -29.74 15.25
CA HIS A 810 27.75 -30.17 14.07
C HIS A 810 27.07 -29.64 12.79
N HIS A 811 27.29 -28.36 12.51
CA HIS A 811 27.24 -27.83 11.15
C HIS A 811 28.41 -26.85 10.98
N ARG A 812 29.58 -27.39 10.61
CA ARG A 812 30.64 -26.64 9.96
C ARG A 812 31.05 -27.35 8.68
N SER A 813 31.23 -26.51 7.66
CA SER A 813 32.03 -26.71 6.44
C SER A 813 31.70 -27.90 5.53
N ALA A 814 30.77 -27.67 4.60
CA ALA A 814 30.82 -28.27 3.26
C ALA A 814 30.66 -27.16 2.20
N SER A 815 31.50 -26.13 2.32
CA SER A 815 31.89 -25.23 1.24
C SER A 815 33.33 -25.60 0.90
N HIS A 816 33.62 -25.93 -0.35
CA HIS A 816 34.86 -26.53 -0.88
C HIS A 816 34.89 -28.07 -0.97
N ALA A 817 33.98 -28.67 -1.76
CA ALA A 817 34.23 -29.95 -2.42
C ALA A 817 33.20 -30.22 -3.53
N SER A 818 33.15 -29.38 -4.58
CA SER A 818 32.34 -29.68 -5.77
C SER A 818 32.97 -29.24 -7.10
N VAL A 819 34.25 -28.88 -7.10
CA VAL A 819 34.99 -28.52 -8.33
C VAL A 819 35.86 -29.67 -8.86
N ALA A 820 36.08 -30.74 -8.08
CA ALA A 820 36.98 -31.83 -8.45
C ALA A 820 36.31 -33.05 -9.14
N SER A 821 34.97 -33.15 -9.18
CA SER A 821 34.29 -34.31 -9.80
C SER A 821 33.78 -34.05 -11.23
N MET A 822 34.06 -32.86 -11.79
CA MET A 822 33.60 -32.45 -13.12
C MET A 822 34.66 -32.60 -14.22
N MET A 823 35.88 -33.08 -13.87
CA MET A 823 37.00 -33.27 -14.81
C MET A 823 37.35 -34.72 -15.16
N ASN A 824 36.71 -35.73 -14.55
CA ASN A 824 37.06 -37.15 -14.76
C ASN A 824 36.05 -37.97 -15.59
N ALA A 825 35.16 -37.32 -16.34
CA ALA A 825 34.23 -38.01 -17.26
C ALA A 825 34.43 -37.66 -18.75
N GLN A 826 35.58 -37.06 -19.11
CA GLN A 826 35.85 -36.59 -20.48
C GLN A 826 36.98 -37.35 -21.21
N HIS A 827 37.49 -38.45 -20.65
CA HIS A 827 38.47 -39.32 -21.30
C HIS A 827 38.10 -40.79 -21.15
N ARG A 828 37.13 -41.29 -21.94
CA ARG A 828 37.00 -42.70 -22.37
C ARG A 828 35.82 -42.87 -23.33
N SER A 829 36.00 -42.48 -24.59
CA SER A 829 35.41 -43.17 -25.76
C SER A 829 35.74 -42.43 -27.07
N ASN A 830 36.97 -42.58 -27.55
CA ASN A 830 37.30 -42.46 -28.97
C ASN A 830 38.17 -43.67 -29.30
N GLY A 831 37.71 -44.55 -30.22
CA GLY A 831 38.45 -45.77 -30.53
C GLY A 831 37.72 -46.91 -31.24
N TRP A 832 37.14 -46.67 -32.42
CA TRP A 832 37.26 -47.52 -33.63
C TRP A 832 36.21 -48.60 -34.03
N PHE A 833 35.64 -48.36 -35.23
CA PHE A 833 35.27 -49.26 -36.37
C PHE A 833 34.15 -50.33 -36.17
N ASN A 834 33.26 -50.70 -37.12
CA ASN A 834 33.12 -50.51 -38.57
C ASN A 834 31.69 -50.95 -39.03
N GLY A 835 31.20 -50.55 -40.22
CA GLY A 835 30.26 -51.35 -41.02
C GLY A 835 29.06 -50.65 -41.71
N ASN A 836 29.27 -50.33 -43.00
CA ASN A 836 28.34 -49.92 -44.09
C ASN A 836 27.72 -48.51 -44.10
#